data_AF-A0A7C6U907-F1
#
_entry.id   AF-A0A7C6U907-F1
#
_cell.length_a   1.000
_cell.length_b   1.000
_cell.length_c   1.000
_cell.angle_alpha   90.00
_cell.angle_beta   90.00
_cell.angle_gamma   90.00
#
_symmetry.space_group_name_H-M   'P 1'
#
loop_
_entity.id
_entity.type
_entity.pdbx_description
1 polymer ?
#
loop_
_entity_poly.entity_id
_entity_poly.type
_entity_poly.pdbx_seq_one_letter_code
_entity_poly.pdbx_strand_id
1 'polypeptide(L)'
;DALVGAAWPAVFAVLGETRRPSGAGTVVEGLLDLVHLDHGVRMHAALPSEAADLVVVARSGAVRDTDLGRVVEVTVEVSTLGADGADTALCTLTERFAIRGRTGRAEVGDPRPAGGALTDARGEAVSPAETTRQTRVSTTLVAPHDMTAFALVSGDHNPIHVSDTAAELAGLGGVIVHGMWLSAAAQHAVQASDGKTPALRIAGWTARMLAPVRPGDHIAVRAVQTGRHAGGQVLEVTCTVDGATVMAATALTEAPRTVYAFPGQGIQAKGMGMEGRTRCPAAREIWDRADKHTREALGFSILSLVRENPTEVTVRGTVHRHPDGVLYLTQFTQVAMACLAVAQRAELEADGLFIDDAYFAGHSIGEYDALAAISGVLELEPLLEIVFQRGSTMHQLVPRDARGRSDYRMAAIRPSQMGIADADVADWVAGVAAESGEFLEIVNYNLAGSQYALAGTVAGCEALEKAVERELEISGGKNAFILVPGIDVPFHSTVLRGGVPDFRATLDALIPHDIDISVLVGRYIPNLVPRLFTLDRDFVQEIADLVPAESLAEVLANWDAWAATPVRLGRLLLVELLAWQFASPVRWIETQELLFTPVERGGLGVEAFVEVGVANAPTVANLASKTLDLPTHRGPRAQVLNVERDSAALYGTLPPSVDDDEDTAASTDAPAAPADEASATPAAGSADAAPTDPAPAVNTPGTAGADRSTTPAEAAPGAPRPDDLDFGAPEATRMLVALRTKVRPEQIAGGDSIETLCDGVSSRRNQLLLDLGTELSLGAIDGAAEADFPTLSDQVSRLARGYAPFGPVLSDAVGEALRAVLGRSGKRASYIAERVTGTWELGPGWAQHVTAEIALGTRDGASIRGGDLATLDASGVKDVAALDALIDAAVQAVGSANGVAVAKPASGAGGGGVVDSAALDEFAEGVTGTDG
;
A
#
# COMPACT_ATOMS: atom_id res chain seq x y z
N ASP A 1 -13.66 -14.37 -21.52
CA ASP A 1 -14.06 -14.61 -22.93
C ASP A 1 -13.86 -16.02 -23.48
N ALA A 2 -12.91 -16.84 -23.03
CA ALA A 2 -12.70 -18.18 -23.63
C ALA A 2 -13.97 -19.07 -23.73
N LEU A 3 -14.91 -18.95 -22.76
CA LEU A 3 -16.16 -19.70 -22.74
C LEU A 3 -17.14 -19.34 -23.87
N VAL A 4 -17.05 -18.14 -24.45
CA VAL A 4 -17.96 -17.70 -25.52
C VAL A 4 -17.77 -18.52 -26.80
N GLY A 5 -16.53 -18.93 -27.10
CA GLY A 5 -16.22 -19.76 -28.28
C GLY A 5 -16.89 -21.12 -28.20
N ALA A 6 -16.89 -21.74 -27.00
CA ALA A 6 -17.60 -22.99 -26.77
C ALA A 6 -19.13 -22.82 -26.87
N ALA A 7 -19.65 -21.64 -26.55
CA ALA A 7 -21.08 -21.34 -26.61
C ALA A 7 -21.59 -20.89 -27.99
N TRP A 8 -20.70 -20.46 -28.88
CA TRP A 8 -21.04 -19.81 -30.15
C TRP A 8 -22.02 -20.60 -31.03
N PRO A 9 -21.87 -21.93 -31.21
CA PRO A 9 -22.82 -22.71 -32.02
C PRO A 9 -24.24 -22.69 -31.46
N ALA A 10 -24.39 -22.72 -30.14
CA ALA A 10 -25.69 -22.68 -29.47
C ALA A 10 -26.34 -21.29 -29.63
N VAL A 11 -25.56 -20.22 -29.51
CA VAL A 11 -26.02 -18.83 -29.73
C VAL A 11 -26.57 -18.65 -31.14
N PHE A 12 -25.84 -19.07 -32.18
CA PHE A 12 -26.29 -18.93 -33.56
C PHE A 12 -27.47 -19.83 -33.92
N ALA A 13 -27.55 -21.04 -33.36
CA ALA A 13 -28.71 -21.90 -33.51
C ALA A 13 -29.97 -21.23 -32.94
N VAL A 14 -29.87 -20.63 -31.75
CA VAL A 14 -30.98 -19.89 -31.13
C VAL A 14 -31.36 -18.65 -31.93
N LEU A 15 -30.39 -17.87 -32.42
CA LEU A 15 -30.65 -16.71 -33.28
C LEU A 15 -31.39 -17.11 -34.56
N GLY A 16 -30.93 -18.17 -35.23
CA GLY A 16 -31.55 -18.70 -36.44
C GLY A 16 -32.98 -19.20 -36.20
N GLU A 17 -33.25 -19.75 -35.02
CA GLU A 17 -34.59 -20.23 -34.65
C GLU A 17 -35.49 -19.16 -34.01
N THR A 18 -34.95 -18.01 -33.62
CA THR A 18 -35.75 -16.95 -33.00
C THR A 18 -36.81 -16.43 -33.98
N ARG A 19 -38.07 -16.40 -33.54
CA ARG A 19 -39.22 -15.99 -34.36
C ARG A 19 -39.66 -14.56 -34.05
N ARG A 20 -40.24 -13.91 -35.05
CA ARG A 20 -40.75 -12.54 -34.91
C ARG A 20 -41.90 -12.48 -33.91
N PRO A 21 -42.03 -11.41 -33.10
CA PRO A 21 -43.14 -11.24 -32.16
C PRO A 21 -44.53 -11.24 -32.84
N SER A 22 -44.60 -10.78 -34.09
CA SER A 22 -45.82 -10.81 -34.91
C SER A 22 -45.54 -11.27 -36.35
N GLY A 23 -46.16 -12.37 -36.77
CA GLY A 23 -46.07 -12.92 -38.14
C GLY A 23 -45.25 -14.21 -38.27
N ALA A 24 -45.32 -14.86 -39.43
CA ALA A 24 -44.56 -16.08 -39.72
C ALA A 24 -43.18 -15.72 -40.29
N GLY A 25 -42.08 -16.07 -39.62
CA GLY A 25 -40.71 -15.92 -40.11
C GLY A 25 -39.66 -15.82 -39.00
N THR A 26 -38.41 -16.12 -39.33
CA THR A 26 -37.24 -15.95 -38.46
C THR A 26 -36.94 -14.46 -38.26
N VAL A 27 -36.23 -14.15 -37.17
CA VAL A 27 -35.77 -12.79 -36.89
C VAL A 27 -34.62 -12.39 -37.80
N VAL A 28 -33.70 -13.32 -38.09
CA VAL A 28 -32.59 -13.11 -39.02
C VAL A 28 -33.08 -13.24 -40.46
N GLU A 29 -33.10 -12.12 -41.18
CA GLU A 29 -33.50 -12.02 -42.60
C GLU A 29 -32.26 -11.96 -43.54
N GLY A 30 -31.10 -11.56 -43.02
CA GLY A 30 -29.80 -11.57 -43.70
C GLY A 30 -28.64 -11.61 -42.69
N LEU A 31 -27.73 -12.56 -42.83
CA LEU A 31 -26.62 -12.76 -41.88
C LEU A 31 -25.53 -11.68 -41.99
N LEU A 32 -25.39 -11.06 -43.17
CA LEU A 32 -24.39 -10.01 -43.43
C LEU A 32 -24.73 -8.67 -42.75
N ASP A 33 -26.00 -8.48 -42.35
CA ASP A 33 -26.49 -7.29 -41.66
C ASP A 33 -26.47 -7.45 -40.12
N LEU A 34 -25.95 -8.57 -39.63
CA LEU A 34 -25.85 -8.87 -38.21
C LEU A 34 -24.69 -8.10 -37.58
N VAL A 35 -24.99 -7.36 -36.51
CA VAL A 35 -24.02 -6.62 -35.71
C VAL A 35 -24.10 -7.11 -34.27
N HIS A 36 -22.96 -7.48 -33.69
CA HIS A 36 -22.86 -7.77 -32.26
C HIS A 36 -22.75 -6.44 -31.50
N LEU A 37 -23.80 -6.07 -30.75
CA LEU A 37 -23.86 -4.80 -30.03
C LEU A 37 -23.02 -4.85 -28.75
N ASP A 38 -23.25 -5.88 -27.95
CA ASP A 38 -22.61 -6.05 -26.67
C ASP A 38 -22.59 -7.49 -26.19
N HIS A 39 -21.61 -7.73 -25.33
CA HIS A 39 -21.25 -9.01 -24.75
C HIS A 39 -21.11 -8.84 -23.23
N GLY A 40 -21.76 -9.71 -22.46
CA GLY A 40 -21.69 -9.72 -21.00
C GLY A 40 -21.35 -11.11 -20.46
N VAL A 41 -20.50 -11.16 -19.43
CA VAL A 41 -20.09 -12.38 -18.71
C VAL A 41 -20.24 -12.14 -17.21
N ARG A 42 -20.96 -13.02 -16.53
CA ARG A 42 -20.96 -13.13 -15.07
C ARG A 42 -20.44 -14.51 -14.67
N MET A 43 -19.34 -14.54 -13.93
CA MET A 43 -18.81 -15.77 -13.36
C MET A 43 -19.61 -16.15 -12.10
N HIS A 44 -19.86 -17.45 -11.93
CA HIS A 44 -20.45 -18.03 -10.72
C HIS A 44 -19.45 -18.93 -9.98
N ALA A 45 -18.43 -19.43 -10.68
CA ALA A 45 -17.35 -20.23 -10.15
C ALA A 45 -16.05 -19.96 -10.93
N ALA A 46 -14.91 -20.34 -10.33
CA ALA A 46 -13.61 -20.31 -11.01
C ALA A 46 -13.57 -21.28 -12.19
N LEU A 47 -12.75 -20.96 -13.20
CA LEU A 47 -12.52 -21.87 -14.32
C LEU A 47 -11.89 -23.19 -13.84
N PRO A 48 -12.30 -24.35 -14.38
CA PRO A 48 -11.68 -25.62 -14.06
C PRO A 48 -10.18 -25.62 -14.39
N SER A 49 -9.35 -26.10 -13.46
CA SER A 49 -7.91 -26.29 -13.66
C SER A 49 -7.56 -27.58 -14.41
N GLU A 50 -8.53 -28.50 -14.51
CA GLU A 50 -8.42 -29.78 -15.20
C GLU A 50 -9.45 -29.87 -16.33
N ALA A 51 -9.34 -30.90 -17.18
CA ALA A 51 -10.30 -31.13 -18.24
C ALA A 51 -11.70 -31.39 -17.65
N ALA A 52 -12.68 -30.59 -18.08
CA ALA A 52 -14.07 -30.69 -17.65
C ALA A 52 -15.01 -30.62 -18.85
N ASP A 53 -16.08 -31.40 -18.81
CA ASP A 53 -17.15 -31.34 -19.80
C ASP A 53 -18.07 -30.15 -19.50
N LEU A 54 -18.27 -29.30 -20.51
CA LEU A 54 -19.15 -28.13 -20.41
C LEU A 54 -20.54 -28.46 -20.97
N VAL A 55 -21.56 -28.08 -20.22
CA VAL A 55 -22.95 -28.06 -20.67
C VAL A 55 -23.34 -26.62 -20.97
N VAL A 56 -23.79 -26.36 -22.20
CA VAL A 56 -24.15 -25.01 -22.67
C VAL A 56 -25.62 -24.97 -23.04
N VAL A 57 -26.36 -24.05 -22.43
CA VAL A 57 -27.78 -23.83 -22.71
C VAL A 57 -28.01 -22.38 -23.11
N ALA A 58 -28.30 -22.14 -24.40
CA ALA A 58 -28.65 -20.82 -24.92
C ALA A 58 -30.18 -20.66 -25.01
N ARG A 59 -30.68 -19.46 -24.67
CA ARG A 59 -32.11 -19.10 -24.73
C ARG A 59 -32.28 -17.74 -25.38
N SER A 60 -33.27 -17.63 -26.26
CA SER A 60 -33.67 -16.36 -26.85
C SER A 60 -34.45 -15.53 -25.82
N GLY A 61 -34.05 -14.28 -25.65
CA GLY A 61 -34.67 -13.31 -24.76
C GLY A 61 -35.60 -12.36 -25.52
N ALA A 62 -35.56 -11.08 -25.16
CA ALA A 62 -36.40 -10.07 -25.77
C ALA A 62 -35.98 -9.78 -27.23
N VAL A 63 -36.99 -9.62 -28.09
CA VAL A 63 -36.83 -9.14 -29.47
C VAL A 63 -37.49 -7.77 -29.59
N ARG A 64 -36.73 -6.74 -29.98
CA ARG A 64 -37.18 -5.35 -30.04
C ARG A 64 -36.76 -4.70 -31.35
N ASP A 65 -37.68 -4.01 -32.02
CA ASP A 65 -37.34 -3.19 -33.19
C ASP A 65 -36.99 -1.77 -32.69
N THR A 66 -35.72 -1.37 -32.85
CA THR A 66 -35.15 -0.12 -32.33
C THR A 66 -34.63 0.77 -33.47
N ASP A 67 -34.12 1.95 -33.17
CA ASP A 67 -33.49 2.84 -34.15
C ASP A 67 -32.20 2.26 -34.77
N LEU A 68 -31.46 1.43 -34.01
CA LEU A 68 -30.26 0.71 -34.48
C LEU A 68 -30.57 -0.49 -35.38
N GLY A 69 -31.79 -1.03 -35.31
CA GLY A 69 -32.21 -2.24 -36.02
C GLY A 69 -33.09 -3.12 -35.16
N ARG A 70 -33.31 -4.37 -35.60
CA ARG A 70 -33.97 -5.37 -34.74
C ARG A 70 -32.96 -5.97 -33.79
N VAL A 71 -33.12 -5.72 -32.50
CA VAL A 71 -32.26 -6.26 -31.44
C VAL A 71 -32.83 -7.56 -30.89
N VAL A 72 -31.96 -8.58 -30.79
CA VAL A 72 -32.23 -9.86 -30.15
C VAL A 72 -31.26 -10.05 -29.00
N GLU A 73 -31.80 -10.29 -27.82
CA GLU A 73 -31.04 -10.70 -26.65
C GLU A 73 -30.96 -12.23 -26.59
N VAL A 74 -29.79 -12.77 -26.28
CA VAL A 74 -29.56 -14.20 -26.07
C VAL A 74 -28.86 -14.37 -24.73
N THR A 75 -29.42 -15.20 -23.86
CA THR A 75 -28.80 -15.57 -22.57
C THR A 75 -28.24 -16.97 -22.70
N VAL A 76 -27.02 -17.19 -22.23
CA VAL A 76 -26.37 -18.50 -22.22
C VAL A 76 -25.98 -18.87 -20.80
N GLU A 77 -26.40 -20.05 -20.36
CA GLU A 77 -25.94 -20.66 -19.12
C GLU A 77 -24.88 -21.71 -19.46
N VAL A 78 -23.74 -21.64 -18.77
CA VAL A 78 -22.65 -22.61 -18.90
C VAL A 78 -22.44 -23.27 -17.54
N SER A 79 -22.45 -24.59 -17.50
CA SER A 79 -22.16 -25.41 -16.32
C SER A 79 -21.09 -26.46 -16.63
N THR A 80 -20.43 -26.97 -15.60
CA THR A 80 -19.55 -28.14 -15.67
C THR A 80 -20.30 -29.38 -15.23
N LEU A 81 -20.17 -30.48 -15.96
CA LEU A 81 -20.78 -31.76 -15.59
C LEU A 81 -19.91 -32.50 -14.56
N GLY A 82 -20.45 -32.74 -13.36
CA GLY A 82 -19.81 -33.50 -12.31
C GLY A 82 -19.74 -35.01 -12.61
N ALA A 83 -18.82 -35.71 -11.94
CA ALA A 83 -18.68 -37.17 -12.07
C ALA A 83 -19.90 -37.96 -11.54
N ASP A 84 -20.71 -37.32 -10.69
CA ASP A 84 -21.99 -37.78 -10.18
C ASP A 84 -23.19 -37.44 -11.09
N GLY A 85 -22.93 -36.73 -12.21
CA GLY A 85 -23.93 -36.27 -13.16
C GLY A 85 -24.67 -35.00 -12.74
N ALA A 86 -24.22 -34.31 -11.68
CA ALA A 86 -24.77 -33.02 -11.27
C ALA A 86 -24.08 -31.87 -12.02
N ASP A 87 -24.86 -30.88 -12.46
CA ASP A 87 -24.34 -29.68 -13.12
C ASP A 87 -23.95 -28.62 -12.09
N THR A 88 -22.71 -28.12 -12.15
CA THR A 88 -22.26 -26.95 -11.37
C THR A 88 -22.23 -25.73 -12.27
N ALA A 89 -22.99 -24.68 -11.93
CA ALA A 89 -23.03 -23.45 -12.71
C ALA A 89 -21.65 -22.76 -12.73
N LEU A 90 -21.14 -22.47 -13.93
CA LEU A 90 -19.83 -21.85 -14.15
C LEU A 90 -19.96 -20.35 -14.46
N CYS A 91 -20.78 -20.00 -15.46
CA CYS A 91 -21.03 -18.61 -15.82
C CYS A 91 -22.38 -18.41 -16.53
N THR A 92 -22.81 -17.15 -16.58
CA THR A 92 -23.88 -16.70 -17.48
C THR A 92 -23.33 -15.70 -18.48
N LEU A 93 -23.61 -15.92 -19.77
CA LEU A 93 -23.32 -14.98 -20.85
C LEU A 93 -24.60 -14.28 -21.28
N THR A 94 -24.49 -13.02 -21.67
CA THR A 94 -25.58 -12.26 -22.29
C THR A 94 -25.05 -11.59 -23.55
N GLU A 95 -25.69 -11.87 -24.68
CA GLU A 95 -25.32 -11.34 -25.99
C GLU A 95 -26.48 -10.54 -26.56
N ARG A 96 -26.22 -9.36 -27.12
CA ARG A 96 -27.23 -8.61 -27.88
C ARG A 96 -26.76 -8.38 -29.31
N PHE A 97 -27.60 -8.78 -30.25
CA PHE A 97 -27.34 -8.65 -31.68
C PHE A 97 -28.35 -7.71 -32.33
N ALA A 98 -27.89 -6.79 -33.18
CA ALA A 98 -28.73 -5.97 -34.03
C ALA A 98 -28.72 -6.48 -35.46
N ILE A 99 -29.90 -6.59 -36.07
CA ILE A 99 -30.07 -6.87 -37.49
C ILE A 99 -30.44 -5.56 -38.16
N ARG A 100 -29.52 -5.04 -38.98
CA ARG A 100 -29.72 -3.77 -39.68
C ARG A 100 -30.82 -3.89 -40.73
N GLY A 101 -31.49 -2.77 -41.04
CA GLY A 101 -32.50 -2.67 -42.10
C GLY A 101 -33.96 -2.68 -41.66
N ARG A 102 -34.28 -3.06 -40.41
CA ARG A 102 -35.62 -2.85 -39.83
C ARG A 102 -35.54 -2.10 -38.52
N THR A 103 -36.04 -0.87 -38.53
CA THR A 103 -36.04 0.00 -37.36
C THR A 103 -37.42 0.10 -36.73
N GLY A 104 -37.44 0.47 -35.45
CA GLY A 104 -38.64 0.73 -34.68
C GLY A 104 -38.43 1.85 -33.67
N ARG A 105 -39.34 1.94 -32.69
CA ARG A 105 -39.33 2.98 -31.65
C ARG A 105 -39.00 2.44 -30.26
N ALA A 106 -38.70 1.15 -30.13
CA ALA A 106 -38.32 0.59 -28.85
C ALA A 106 -36.89 1.04 -28.50
N GLU A 107 -36.64 1.25 -27.22
CA GLU A 107 -35.28 1.50 -26.72
C GLU A 107 -34.56 0.17 -26.48
N VAL A 108 -33.26 0.13 -26.77
CA VAL A 108 -32.40 -1.04 -26.52
C VAL A 108 -32.10 -1.18 -25.02
N GLY A 109 -31.99 -0.05 -24.32
CA GLY A 109 -31.51 0.04 -22.93
C GLY A 109 -30.01 -0.24 -22.82
N ASP A 110 -29.39 0.24 -21.75
CA ASP A 110 -27.99 -0.08 -21.47
C ASP A 110 -27.84 -1.55 -21.01
N PRO A 111 -26.75 -2.23 -21.39
CA PRO A 111 -26.46 -3.55 -20.87
C PRO A 111 -26.11 -3.43 -19.39
N ARG A 112 -26.31 -4.52 -18.63
CA ARG A 112 -25.93 -4.55 -17.22
C ARG A 112 -24.40 -4.39 -17.10
N PRO A 113 -23.88 -3.49 -16.25
CA PRO A 113 -22.44 -3.36 -16.03
C PRO A 113 -21.82 -4.65 -15.49
N ALA A 114 -20.57 -4.93 -15.87
CA ALA A 114 -19.79 -6.10 -15.42
C ALA A 114 -20.57 -7.44 -15.50
N GLY A 115 -21.28 -7.68 -16.60
CA GLY A 115 -22.11 -8.85 -16.83
C GLY A 115 -23.31 -9.00 -15.89
N GLY A 116 -23.61 -7.98 -15.08
CA GLY A 116 -24.56 -8.07 -13.98
C GLY A 116 -23.99 -8.74 -12.72
N ALA A 117 -22.67 -8.73 -12.52
CA ALA A 117 -22.02 -9.24 -11.32
C ALA A 117 -22.13 -8.32 -10.10
N LEU A 118 -22.53 -7.06 -10.29
CA LEU A 118 -22.78 -6.09 -9.21
C LEU A 118 -24.12 -6.39 -8.52
N THR A 119 -24.11 -7.40 -7.65
CA THR A 119 -25.28 -7.80 -6.86
C THR A 119 -24.99 -7.95 -5.37
N ASP A 120 -26.01 -7.76 -4.54
CA ASP A 120 -25.96 -8.10 -3.11
C ASP A 120 -26.06 -9.61 -2.86
N ALA A 121 -26.06 -10.01 -1.58
CA ALA A 121 -26.18 -11.41 -1.15
C ALA A 121 -27.53 -12.07 -1.55
N ARG A 122 -28.55 -11.29 -1.93
CA ARG A 122 -29.86 -11.77 -2.41
C ARG A 122 -29.91 -11.86 -3.94
N GLY A 123 -28.86 -11.43 -4.63
CA GLY A 123 -28.79 -11.36 -6.08
C GLY A 123 -29.46 -10.13 -6.68
N GLU A 124 -29.82 -9.13 -5.86
CA GLU A 124 -30.37 -7.86 -6.32
C GLU A 124 -29.26 -6.93 -6.80
N ALA A 125 -29.52 -6.15 -7.85
CA ALA A 125 -28.52 -5.24 -8.42
C ALA A 125 -28.21 -4.09 -7.44
N VAL A 126 -26.93 -3.78 -7.28
CA VAL A 126 -26.47 -2.70 -6.38
C VAL A 126 -25.48 -1.78 -7.08
N SER A 127 -25.42 -0.53 -6.60
CA SER A 127 -24.38 0.42 -6.99
C SER A 127 -23.09 0.11 -6.24
N PRO A 128 -21.92 0.15 -6.91
CA PRO A 128 -20.65 -0.04 -6.24
C PRO A 128 -20.32 1.16 -5.34
N ALA A 129 -19.44 0.94 -4.36
CA ALA A 129 -18.88 2.02 -3.57
C ALA A 129 -17.96 2.88 -4.46
N GLU A 130 -18.17 4.19 -4.48
CA GLU A 130 -17.36 5.13 -5.26
C GLU A 130 -15.96 5.27 -4.66
N THR A 131 -14.94 5.37 -5.52
CA THR A 131 -13.55 5.63 -5.13
C THR A 131 -12.95 6.72 -6.01
N THR A 132 -11.84 7.36 -5.61
CA THR A 132 -11.12 8.25 -6.54
C THR A 132 -10.68 7.45 -7.77
N ARG A 133 -10.84 8.06 -8.95
CA ARG A 133 -10.46 7.45 -10.22
C ARG A 133 -8.96 7.20 -10.27
N GLN A 134 -8.58 5.95 -10.54
CA GLN A 134 -7.18 5.54 -10.67
C GLN A 134 -6.98 4.76 -11.97
N THR A 135 -6.09 5.23 -12.84
CA THR A 135 -5.68 4.46 -14.01
C THR A 135 -4.94 3.20 -13.55
N ARG A 136 -5.43 2.03 -13.95
CA ARG A 136 -4.88 0.71 -13.63
C ARG A 136 -4.08 0.15 -14.80
N VAL A 137 -4.59 0.34 -16.01
CA VAL A 137 -3.94 -0.10 -17.25
C VAL A 137 -3.96 1.04 -18.26
N SER A 138 -2.82 1.25 -18.90
CA SER A 138 -2.68 2.05 -20.12
C SER A 138 -1.69 1.34 -21.03
N THR A 139 -2.14 0.85 -22.18
CA THR A 139 -1.31 0.09 -23.12
C THR A 139 -1.84 0.18 -24.54
N THR A 140 -1.00 -0.13 -25.53
CA THR A 140 -1.38 -0.17 -26.93
C THR A 140 -1.22 -1.58 -27.49
N LEU A 141 -2.26 -2.08 -28.13
CA LEU A 141 -2.30 -3.35 -28.82
C LEU A 141 -2.33 -3.12 -30.33
N VAL A 142 -1.91 -4.10 -31.12
CA VAL A 142 -2.05 -4.07 -32.59
C VAL A 142 -3.04 -5.15 -33.00
N ALA A 143 -4.06 -4.76 -33.77
CA ALA A 143 -5.00 -5.70 -34.35
C ALA A 143 -4.27 -6.65 -35.31
N PRO A 144 -4.54 -7.97 -35.28
CA PRO A 144 -3.92 -8.91 -36.20
C PRO A 144 -4.24 -8.52 -37.64
N HIS A 145 -3.27 -8.71 -38.54
CA HIS A 145 -3.46 -8.44 -39.96
C HIS A 145 -4.39 -9.44 -40.66
N ASP A 146 -4.68 -10.58 -40.04
CA ASP A 146 -5.55 -11.63 -40.56
C ASP A 146 -6.38 -12.26 -39.43
N MET A 147 -7.69 -12.40 -39.64
CA MET A 147 -8.62 -12.93 -38.63
C MET A 147 -8.84 -14.44 -38.71
N THR A 148 -8.20 -15.16 -39.65
CA THR A 148 -8.42 -16.60 -39.86
C THR A 148 -8.10 -17.39 -38.60
N ALA A 149 -7.02 -17.05 -37.90
CA ALA A 149 -6.64 -17.73 -36.66
C ALA A 149 -7.72 -17.59 -35.57
N PHE A 150 -8.26 -16.38 -35.38
CA PHE A 150 -9.32 -16.16 -34.39
C PHE A 150 -10.62 -16.84 -34.80
N ALA A 151 -10.99 -16.79 -36.09
CA ALA A 151 -12.18 -17.48 -36.61
C ALA A 151 -12.10 -19.01 -36.38
N LEU A 152 -10.93 -19.62 -36.55
CA LEU A 152 -10.72 -21.05 -36.29
C LEU A 152 -10.83 -21.41 -34.81
N VAL A 153 -10.31 -20.57 -33.91
CA VAL A 153 -10.32 -20.84 -32.46
C VAL A 153 -11.69 -20.55 -31.83
N SER A 154 -12.32 -19.43 -32.21
CA SER A 154 -13.62 -19.03 -31.68
C SER A 154 -14.78 -19.84 -32.27
N GLY A 155 -14.61 -20.39 -33.47
CA GLY A 155 -15.70 -20.98 -34.25
C GLY A 155 -16.57 -19.95 -34.97
N ASP A 156 -16.24 -18.65 -34.90
CA ASP A 156 -16.94 -17.61 -35.65
C ASP A 156 -16.40 -17.49 -37.08
N HIS A 157 -17.05 -18.20 -37.99
CA HIS A 157 -16.73 -18.21 -39.42
C HIS A 157 -17.50 -17.16 -40.24
N ASN A 158 -18.00 -16.08 -39.64
CA ASN A 158 -18.70 -15.04 -40.38
C ASN A 158 -17.78 -14.43 -41.48
N PRO A 159 -18.16 -14.50 -42.78
CA PRO A 159 -17.29 -14.10 -43.89
C PRO A 159 -16.82 -12.65 -43.87
N ILE A 160 -17.54 -11.75 -43.19
CA ILE A 160 -17.17 -10.33 -43.07
C ILE A 160 -15.80 -10.10 -42.41
N HIS A 161 -15.29 -11.12 -41.70
CA HIS A 161 -13.99 -11.07 -41.02
C HIS A 161 -12.83 -11.67 -41.83
N VAL A 162 -13.11 -12.41 -42.92
CA VAL A 162 -12.07 -13.15 -43.66
C VAL A 162 -12.13 -12.96 -45.18
N SER A 163 -13.19 -12.33 -45.70
CA SER A 163 -13.38 -12.14 -47.14
C SER A 163 -13.72 -10.68 -47.44
N ASP A 164 -12.84 -10.00 -48.18
CA ASP A 164 -13.08 -8.64 -48.66
C ASP A 164 -14.37 -8.56 -49.49
N THR A 165 -14.63 -9.54 -50.37
CA THR A 165 -15.87 -9.59 -51.15
C THR A 165 -17.12 -9.59 -50.27
N ALA A 166 -17.12 -10.36 -49.18
CA ALA A 166 -18.28 -10.43 -48.29
C ALA A 166 -18.42 -9.14 -47.45
N ALA A 167 -17.31 -8.57 -47.00
CA ALA A 167 -17.31 -7.33 -46.23
C ALA A 167 -17.71 -6.11 -47.09
N GLU A 168 -17.26 -6.05 -48.34
CA GLU A 168 -17.72 -5.07 -49.33
C GLU A 168 -19.21 -5.23 -49.63
N LEU A 169 -19.70 -6.47 -49.79
CA LEU A 169 -21.12 -6.75 -49.98
C LEU A 169 -21.97 -6.31 -48.78
N ALA A 170 -21.44 -6.44 -47.56
CA ALA A 170 -22.05 -5.95 -46.33
C ALA A 170 -21.92 -4.42 -46.13
N GLY A 171 -21.28 -3.70 -47.06
CA GLY A 171 -21.09 -2.25 -46.99
C GLY A 171 -20.08 -1.80 -45.93
N LEU A 172 -19.16 -2.67 -45.52
CA LEU A 172 -18.14 -2.38 -44.52
C LEU A 172 -16.85 -1.79 -45.13
N GLY A 173 -16.71 -1.77 -46.45
CA GLY A 173 -15.54 -1.19 -47.14
C GLY A 173 -14.25 -2.00 -47.00
N GLY A 174 -14.34 -3.25 -46.56
CA GLY A 174 -13.21 -4.17 -46.33
C GLY A 174 -13.41 -4.99 -45.06
N VAL A 175 -12.55 -5.99 -44.86
CA VAL A 175 -12.57 -6.85 -43.67
C VAL A 175 -12.50 -6.02 -42.37
N ILE A 176 -13.23 -6.49 -41.35
CA ILE A 176 -13.20 -5.95 -39.99
C ILE A 176 -12.73 -7.01 -38.99
N VAL A 177 -12.12 -6.57 -37.90
CA VAL A 177 -11.73 -7.42 -36.77
C VAL A 177 -12.97 -7.91 -36.03
N HIS A 178 -12.95 -9.14 -35.52
CA HIS A 178 -14.03 -9.64 -34.66
C HIS A 178 -14.15 -8.79 -33.38
N GLY A 179 -15.36 -8.33 -33.05
CA GLY A 179 -15.61 -7.63 -31.77
C GLY A 179 -15.20 -8.49 -30.56
N MET A 180 -15.42 -9.80 -30.64
CA MET A 180 -14.99 -10.74 -29.60
C MET A 180 -13.48 -10.89 -29.48
N TRP A 181 -12.71 -10.67 -30.55
CA TRP A 181 -11.26 -10.58 -30.45
C TRP A 181 -10.85 -9.34 -29.66
N LEU A 182 -11.47 -8.19 -29.95
CA LEU A 182 -11.20 -6.94 -29.23
C LEU A 182 -11.58 -7.03 -27.75
N SER A 183 -12.73 -7.63 -27.43
CA SER A 183 -13.14 -7.91 -26.03
C SER A 183 -12.09 -8.75 -25.31
N ALA A 184 -11.67 -9.87 -25.91
CA ALA A 184 -10.70 -10.77 -25.30
C ALA A 184 -9.31 -10.12 -25.16
N ALA A 185 -8.90 -9.33 -26.15
CA ALA A 185 -7.64 -8.59 -26.11
C ALA A 185 -7.63 -7.53 -25.01
N ALA A 186 -8.74 -6.79 -24.83
CA ALA A 186 -8.87 -5.82 -23.74
C ALA A 186 -8.95 -6.50 -22.36
N GLN A 187 -9.67 -7.61 -22.22
CA GLN A 187 -9.64 -8.43 -21.00
C GLN A 187 -8.23 -8.91 -20.66
N HIS A 188 -7.45 -9.33 -21.67
CA HIS A 188 -6.07 -9.75 -21.47
C HIS A 188 -5.20 -8.56 -21.03
N ALA A 189 -5.32 -7.40 -21.67
CA ALA A 189 -4.59 -6.20 -21.25
C ALA A 189 -4.90 -5.80 -19.78
N VAL A 190 -6.17 -5.92 -19.35
CA VAL A 190 -6.58 -5.66 -17.96
C VAL A 190 -5.99 -6.65 -16.97
N GLN A 191 -5.88 -7.93 -17.36
CA GLN A 191 -5.42 -9.01 -16.47
C GLN A 191 -3.91 -9.25 -16.54
N ALA A 192 -3.19 -8.56 -17.43
CA ALA A 192 -1.75 -8.68 -17.56
C ALA A 192 -1.05 -8.24 -16.26
N SER A 193 -0.13 -9.07 -15.76
CA SER A 193 0.67 -8.76 -14.57
C SER A 193 2.06 -8.30 -14.98
N ASP A 194 2.56 -7.27 -14.30
CA ASP A 194 3.94 -6.82 -14.38
C ASP A 194 4.87 -7.61 -13.43
N GLY A 195 4.33 -8.59 -12.70
CA GLY A 195 5.02 -9.38 -11.67
C GLY A 195 5.23 -8.65 -10.34
N LYS A 196 4.89 -7.36 -10.26
CA LYS A 196 5.02 -6.54 -9.05
C LYS A 196 3.72 -6.43 -8.28
N THR A 197 2.59 -6.43 -8.98
CA THR A 197 1.25 -6.48 -8.38
C THR A 197 0.53 -7.78 -8.73
N PRO A 198 -0.37 -8.27 -7.85
CA PRO A 198 -1.23 -9.40 -8.15
C PRO A 198 -1.98 -9.20 -9.47
N ALA A 199 -2.05 -10.27 -10.28
CA ALA A 199 -2.82 -10.24 -11.51
C ALA A 199 -4.30 -10.03 -11.20
N LEU A 200 -4.96 -9.15 -11.95
CA LEU A 200 -6.40 -9.00 -11.84
C LEU A 200 -7.09 -10.22 -12.45
N ARG A 201 -8.14 -10.71 -11.79
CA ARG A 201 -9.03 -11.75 -12.33
C ARG A 201 -10.41 -11.16 -12.51
N ILE A 202 -11.05 -11.40 -13.64
CA ILE A 202 -12.36 -10.82 -13.96
C ILE A 202 -13.47 -11.74 -13.44
N ALA A 203 -14.28 -11.24 -12.50
CA ALA A 203 -15.50 -11.88 -12.01
C ALA A 203 -16.73 -11.52 -12.87
N GLY A 204 -16.72 -10.34 -13.47
CA GLY A 204 -17.78 -9.86 -14.35
C GLY A 204 -17.26 -8.92 -15.42
N TRP A 205 -17.81 -9.01 -16.63
CA TRP A 205 -17.40 -8.20 -17.78
C TRP A 205 -18.59 -7.81 -18.64
N THR A 206 -18.64 -6.58 -19.12
CA THR A 206 -19.53 -6.16 -20.20
C THR A 206 -18.74 -5.33 -21.19
N ALA A 207 -18.75 -5.69 -22.47
CA ALA A 207 -18.17 -4.92 -23.56
C ALA A 207 -19.26 -4.46 -24.55
N ARG A 208 -19.25 -3.18 -24.91
CA ARG A 208 -20.07 -2.60 -25.98
C ARG A 208 -19.21 -2.26 -27.17
N MET A 209 -19.60 -2.78 -28.34
CA MET A 209 -18.93 -2.54 -29.60
C MET A 209 -19.54 -1.28 -30.24
N LEU A 210 -18.73 -0.22 -30.37
CA LEU A 210 -19.21 1.09 -30.81
C LEU A 210 -18.87 1.35 -32.28
N ALA A 211 -17.70 0.90 -32.74
CA ALA A 211 -17.24 1.07 -34.10
C ALA A 211 -16.38 -0.12 -34.56
N PRO A 212 -16.36 -0.42 -35.88
CA PRO A 212 -15.51 -1.47 -36.42
C PRO A 212 -14.04 -1.11 -36.34
N VAL A 213 -13.19 -2.11 -36.09
CA VAL A 213 -11.72 -2.01 -36.10
C VAL A 213 -11.17 -2.72 -37.34
N ARG A 214 -10.11 -2.19 -37.95
CA ARG A 214 -9.44 -2.78 -39.11
C ARG A 214 -8.25 -3.66 -38.71
N PRO A 215 -7.93 -4.69 -39.50
CA PRO A 215 -6.69 -5.42 -39.35
C PRO A 215 -5.47 -4.49 -39.41
N GLY A 216 -4.57 -4.57 -38.43
CA GLY A 216 -3.40 -3.72 -38.31
C GLY A 216 -3.58 -2.40 -37.54
N ASP A 217 -4.80 -2.06 -37.11
CA ASP A 217 -5.04 -0.86 -36.31
C ASP A 217 -4.29 -0.91 -34.96
N HIS A 218 -3.81 0.25 -34.52
CA HIS A 218 -3.25 0.45 -33.20
C HIS A 218 -4.38 0.83 -32.23
N ILE A 219 -4.59 -0.02 -31.23
CA ILE A 219 -5.69 0.10 -30.27
C ILE A 219 -5.11 0.51 -28.93
N ALA A 220 -5.38 1.74 -28.49
CA ALA A 220 -5.06 2.16 -27.13
C ALA A 220 -6.13 1.66 -26.16
N VAL A 221 -5.72 0.91 -25.14
CA VAL A 221 -6.57 0.34 -24.08
C VAL A 221 -6.26 1.06 -22.77
N ARG A 222 -7.29 1.69 -22.19
CA ARG A 222 -7.21 2.36 -20.89
C ARG A 222 -8.22 1.76 -19.93
N ALA A 223 -7.78 1.32 -18.75
CA ALA A 223 -8.64 0.84 -17.67
C ALA A 223 -8.50 1.73 -16.44
N VAL A 224 -9.62 2.27 -15.95
CA VAL A 224 -9.69 3.16 -14.80
C VAL A 224 -10.56 2.53 -13.73
N GLN A 225 -10.05 2.39 -12.51
CA GLN A 225 -10.87 2.01 -11.36
C GLN A 225 -11.81 3.17 -11.01
N THR A 226 -13.11 2.88 -10.94
CA THR A 226 -14.15 3.85 -10.59
C THR A 226 -14.86 3.54 -9.28
N GLY A 227 -14.75 2.31 -8.80
CA GLY A 227 -15.35 1.91 -7.54
C GLY A 227 -14.87 0.55 -7.05
N ARG A 228 -15.54 0.05 -6.02
CA ARG A 228 -15.33 -1.28 -5.44
C ARG A 228 -16.65 -1.99 -5.15
N HIS A 229 -16.63 -3.32 -5.22
CA HIS A 229 -17.76 -4.17 -4.84
C HIS A 229 -17.24 -5.53 -4.38
N ALA A 230 -17.71 -6.00 -3.21
CA ALA A 230 -17.32 -7.29 -2.64
C ALA A 230 -15.79 -7.54 -2.62
N GLY A 231 -15.01 -6.52 -2.25
CA GLY A 231 -13.53 -6.58 -2.26
C GLY A 231 -12.86 -6.46 -3.64
N GLY A 232 -13.62 -6.65 -4.73
CA GLY A 232 -13.18 -6.46 -6.10
C GLY A 232 -13.13 -5.01 -6.55
N GLN A 233 -12.38 -4.74 -7.61
CA GLN A 233 -12.32 -3.44 -8.27
C GLN A 233 -13.36 -3.35 -9.38
N VAL A 234 -14.09 -2.23 -9.43
CA VAL A 234 -14.94 -1.89 -10.58
C VAL A 234 -14.13 -1.01 -11.52
N LEU A 235 -13.96 -1.48 -12.76
CA LEU A 235 -13.16 -0.83 -13.78
C LEU A 235 -14.03 -0.37 -14.94
N GLU A 236 -13.77 0.85 -15.41
CA GLU A 236 -14.19 1.33 -16.73
C GLU A 236 -13.03 1.14 -17.72
N VAL A 237 -13.29 0.46 -18.83
CA VAL A 237 -12.28 0.14 -19.84
C VAL A 237 -12.69 0.78 -21.16
N THR A 238 -11.78 1.52 -21.78
CA THR A 238 -11.99 2.21 -23.05
C THR A 238 -10.95 1.74 -24.04
N CYS A 239 -11.38 1.37 -25.25
CA CYS A 239 -10.49 1.13 -26.38
C CYS A 239 -10.70 2.20 -27.43
N THR A 240 -9.60 2.80 -27.90
CA THR A 240 -9.61 3.83 -28.94
C THR A 240 -8.68 3.47 -30.09
N VAL A 241 -9.05 3.91 -31.29
CA VAL A 241 -8.23 3.87 -32.51
C VAL A 241 -8.25 5.29 -33.08
N ASP A 242 -7.08 5.88 -33.30
CA ASP A 242 -6.93 7.27 -33.77
C ASP A 242 -7.80 8.28 -33.00
N GLY A 243 -7.89 8.11 -31.67
CA GLY A 243 -8.67 8.95 -30.76
C GLY A 243 -10.19 8.65 -30.73
N ALA A 244 -10.72 7.84 -31.64
CA ALA A 244 -12.13 7.45 -31.66
C ALA A 244 -12.38 6.22 -30.78
N THR A 245 -13.39 6.25 -29.92
CA THR A 245 -13.76 5.11 -29.09
C THR A 245 -14.39 3.99 -29.93
N VAL A 246 -13.75 2.83 -29.96
CA VAL A 246 -14.21 1.65 -30.70
C VAL A 246 -14.91 0.63 -29.79
N MET A 247 -14.54 0.58 -28.51
CA MET A 247 -15.18 -0.26 -27.50
C MET A 247 -15.20 0.45 -26.15
N ALA A 248 -16.31 0.32 -25.42
CA ALA A 248 -16.43 0.72 -24.03
C ALA A 248 -16.87 -0.50 -23.20
N ALA A 249 -16.15 -0.78 -22.13
CA ALA A 249 -16.38 -1.95 -21.29
C ALA A 249 -16.38 -1.60 -19.81
N THR A 250 -17.01 -2.47 -19.01
CA THR A 250 -17.02 -2.41 -17.55
C THR A 250 -16.64 -3.77 -16.99
N ALA A 251 -15.80 -3.79 -15.97
CA ALA A 251 -15.34 -5.01 -15.33
C ALA A 251 -15.56 -4.94 -13.83
N LEU A 252 -15.89 -6.09 -13.23
CA LEU A 252 -15.70 -6.35 -11.81
C LEU A 252 -14.57 -7.38 -11.70
N THR A 253 -13.53 -7.06 -10.94
CA THR A 253 -12.49 -8.05 -10.61
C THR A 253 -12.92 -8.90 -9.43
N GLU A 254 -12.36 -10.10 -9.31
CA GLU A 254 -12.36 -10.84 -8.05
C GLU A 254 -11.61 -10.04 -6.98
N ALA A 255 -11.97 -10.28 -5.71
CA ALA A 255 -11.17 -9.83 -4.59
C ALA A 255 -9.84 -10.60 -4.55
N PRO A 256 -8.71 -9.95 -4.22
CA PRO A 256 -7.45 -10.66 -4.03
C PRO A 256 -7.56 -11.63 -2.85
N ARG A 257 -6.87 -12.77 -2.92
CA ARG A 257 -6.74 -13.67 -1.76
C ARG A 257 -6.02 -12.94 -0.64
N THR A 258 -6.77 -12.56 0.40
CA THR A 258 -6.31 -11.61 1.41
C THR A 258 -6.13 -12.29 2.75
N VAL A 259 -5.09 -11.89 3.48
CA VAL A 259 -4.95 -12.15 4.92
C VAL A 259 -4.94 -10.84 5.69
N TYR A 260 -5.72 -10.78 6.77
CA TYR A 260 -5.60 -9.76 7.79
C TYR A 260 -4.66 -10.24 8.90
N ALA A 261 -3.57 -9.51 9.11
CA ALA A 261 -2.60 -9.81 10.15
C ALA A 261 -2.66 -8.74 11.26
N PHE A 262 -2.68 -9.19 12.51
CA PHE A 262 -2.76 -8.31 13.67
C PHE A 262 -1.42 -8.30 14.41
N PRO A 263 -0.80 -7.13 14.63
CA PRO A 263 0.51 -7.04 15.25
C PRO A 263 0.47 -7.40 16.74
N GLY A 264 1.63 -7.81 17.26
CA GLY A 264 1.84 -8.05 18.69
C GLY A 264 2.16 -6.78 19.47
N GLN A 265 2.43 -6.95 20.77
CA GLN A 265 2.82 -5.85 21.65
C GLN A 265 4.11 -5.16 21.16
N GLY A 266 4.15 -3.83 21.25
CA GLY A 266 5.27 -2.99 20.80
C GLY A 266 4.82 -1.82 19.93
N ILE A 267 3.62 -1.91 19.34
CA ILE A 267 3.08 -0.87 18.46
C ILE A 267 2.36 0.27 19.19
N GLN A 268 2.06 0.10 20.48
CA GLN A 268 1.26 1.05 21.24
C GLN A 268 1.90 2.43 21.31
N ALA A 269 1.12 3.46 21.01
CA ALA A 269 1.54 4.85 21.06
C ALA A 269 0.43 5.74 21.63
N LYS A 270 0.84 6.83 22.28
CA LYS A 270 -0.09 7.87 22.73
C LYS A 270 -0.87 8.40 21.53
N GLY A 271 -2.19 8.42 21.65
CA GLY A 271 -3.11 8.91 20.62
C GLY A 271 -3.45 7.92 19.50
N MET A 272 -3.00 6.66 19.57
CA MET A 272 -3.31 5.66 18.54
C MET A 272 -4.83 5.50 18.31
N GLY A 273 -5.24 5.39 17.04
CA GLY A 273 -6.64 5.25 16.63
C GLY A 273 -7.55 6.47 16.88
N MET A 274 -7.04 7.58 17.42
CA MET A 274 -7.88 8.75 17.74
C MET A 274 -8.29 9.54 16.50
N GLU A 275 -7.48 9.54 15.45
CA GLU A 275 -7.83 10.15 14.16
C GLU A 275 -8.99 9.40 13.51
N GLY A 276 -8.88 8.08 13.39
CA GLY A 276 -9.94 7.19 12.91
C GLY A 276 -11.26 7.35 13.69
N ARG A 277 -11.17 7.39 15.03
CA ARG A 277 -12.30 7.71 15.92
C ARG A 277 -12.97 9.07 15.62
N THR A 278 -12.21 10.04 15.12
CA THR A 278 -12.74 11.38 14.80
C THR A 278 -13.42 11.39 13.43
N ARG A 279 -12.85 10.66 12.46
CA ARG A 279 -13.27 10.64 11.07
C ARG A 279 -14.41 9.65 10.78
N CYS A 280 -14.44 8.50 11.47
CA CYS A 280 -15.40 7.42 11.23
C CYS A 280 -16.38 7.21 12.40
N PRO A 281 -17.70 7.33 12.17
CA PRO A 281 -18.72 7.05 13.19
C PRO A 281 -18.69 5.62 13.73
N ALA A 282 -18.42 4.62 12.88
CA ALA A 282 -18.36 3.21 13.30
C ALA A 282 -17.19 2.97 14.27
N ALA A 283 -15.99 3.49 13.96
CA ALA A 283 -14.85 3.45 14.87
C ALA A 283 -15.14 4.17 16.19
N ARG A 284 -15.83 5.32 16.12
CA ARG A 284 -16.24 6.06 17.33
C ARG A 284 -17.12 5.23 18.25
N GLU A 285 -18.08 4.52 17.71
CA GLU A 285 -18.95 3.64 18.48
C GLU A 285 -18.17 2.55 19.22
N ILE A 286 -17.21 1.91 18.55
CA ILE A 286 -16.32 0.90 19.15
C ILE A 286 -15.56 1.47 20.34
N TRP A 287 -14.92 2.63 20.17
CA TRP A 287 -14.18 3.28 21.26
C TRP A 287 -15.08 3.70 22.42
N ASP A 288 -16.29 4.19 22.14
CA ASP A 288 -17.24 4.63 23.16
C ASP A 288 -17.80 3.42 23.95
N ARG A 289 -18.08 2.30 23.28
CA ARG A 289 -18.45 1.02 23.92
C ARG A 289 -17.32 0.48 24.79
N ALA A 290 -16.11 0.41 24.25
CA ALA A 290 -14.93 -0.06 24.96
C ALA A 290 -14.70 0.76 26.24
N ASP A 291 -14.71 2.09 26.14
CA ASP A 291 -14.45 2.98 27.28
C ASP A 291 -15.56 2.94 28.34
N LYS A 292 -16.82 2.78 27.93
CA LYS A 292 -17.91 2.52 28.87
C LYS A 292 -17.66 1.22 29.62
N HIS A 293 -17.37 0.14 28.90
CA HIS A 293 -17.15 -1.16 29.48
C HIS A 293 -15.92 -1.19 30.40
N THR A 294 -14.76 -0.64 30.00
CA THR A 294 -13.58 -0.63 30.87
C THR A 294 -13.81 0.19 32.14
N ARG A 295 -14.63 1.25 32.10
CA ARG A 295 -14.97 2.02 33.30
C ARG A 295 -15.84 1.21 34.27
N GLU A 296 -16.85 0.54 33.75
CA GLU A 296 -17.81 -0.24 34.54
C GLU A 296 -17.18 -1.56 35.05
N ALA A 297 -16.55 -2.32 34.15
CA ALA A 297 -16.08 -3.68 34.37
C ALA A 297 -14.61 -3.80 34.75
N LEU A 298 -13.76 -2.80 34.49
CA LEU A 298 -12.33 -2.83 34.87
C LEU A 298 -11.91 -1.68 35.80
N GLY A 299 -12.70 -0.61 35.88
CA GLY A 299 -12.46 0.53 36.77
C GLY A 299 -11.52 1.59 36.21
N PHE A 300 -11.35 1.70 34.89
CA PHE A 300 -10.54 2.76 34.26
C PHE A 300 -11.09 3.17 32.88
N SER A 301 -10.68 4.35 32.39
CA SER A 301 -11.06 4.84 31.06
C SER A 301 -9.96 4.54 30.05
N ILE A 302 -10.20 3.63 29.11
CA ILE A 302 -9.24 3.33 28.04
C ILE A 302 -8.99 4.55 27.14
N LEU A 303 -10.01 5.38 26.90
CA LEU A 303 -9.85 6.60 26.10
C LEU A 303 -8.91 7.61 26.76
N SER A 304 -9.04 7.78 28.08
CA SER A 304 -8.16 8.70 28.81
C SER A 304 -6.71 8.19 28.80
N LEU A 305 -6.52 6.87 28.98
CA LEU A 305 -5.21 6.24 28.93
C LEU A 305 -4.52 6.42 27.57
N VAL A 306 -5.21 6.13 26.47
CA VAL A 306 -4.65 6.24 25.12
C VAL A 306 -4.35 7.70 24.76
N ARG A 307 -5.22 8.65 25.11
CA ARG A 307 -5.05 10.06 24.77
C ARG A 307 -3.96 10.77 25.56
N GLU A 308 -3.86 10.49 26.86
CA GLU A 308 -3.02 11.27 27.76
C GLU A 308 -1.69 10.56 28.07
N ASN A 309 -1.71 9.22 28.11
CA ASN A 309 -0.66 8.34 28.59
C ASN A 309 -0.07 8.81 29.95
N PRO A 310 -0.88 8.81 31.03
CA PRO A 310 -0.43 9.27 32.34
C PRO A 310 0.63 8.32 32.93
N THR A 311 1.50 8.81 33.82
CA THR A 311 2.54 7.97 34.48
C THR A 311 2.00 7.14 35.64
N GLU A 312 0.81 7.46 36.14
CA GLU A 312 0.12 6.76 37.22
C GLU A 312 -1.38 6.66 36.94
N VAL A 313 -1.97 5.49 37.21
CA VAL A 313 -3.43 5.30 37.20
C VAL A 313 -3.85 4.41 38.36
N THR A 314 -4.99 4.73 38.98
CA THR A 314 -5.59 3.87 40.02
C THR A 314 -6.71 3.05 39.41
N VAL A 315 -6.60 1.73 39.48
CA VAL A 315 -7.59 0.78 38.98
C VAL A 315 -8.08 -0.07 40.14
N ARG A 316 -9.37 0.04 40.47
CA ARG A 316 -10.02 -0.73 41.56
C ARG A 316 -9.26 -0.70 42.90
N GLY A 317 -8.64 0.44 43.23
CA GLY A 317 -7.88 0.64 44.46
C GLY A 317 -6.39 0.24 44.38
N THR A 318 -5.95 -0.34 43.26
CA THR A 318 -4.53 -0.63 43.00
C THR A 318 -3.91 0.48 42.17
N VAL A 319 -2.77 1.01 42.62
CA VAL A 319 -2.04 2.06 41.89
C VAL A 319 -1.03 1.42 40.96
N HIS A 320 -1.16 1.68 39.66
CA HIS A 320 -0.22 1.26 38.63
C HIS A 320 0.65 2.44 38.22
N ARG A 321 1.97 2.22 38.09
CA ARG A 321 2.96 3.25 37.76
C ARG A 321 3.89 2.75 36.66
N HIS A 322 4.23 3.65 35.73
CA HIS A 322 5.26 3.42 34.73
C HIS A 322 5.98 4.74 34.40
N PRO A 323 7.32 4.77 34.33
CA PRO A 323 8.09 6.01 34.15
C PRO A 323 7.73 6.75 32.85
N ASP A 324 7.50 6.01 31.77
CA ASP A 324 7.20 6.57 30.44
C ASP A 324 5.69 6.64 30.13
N GLY A 325 4.84 6.32 31.11
CA GLY A 325 3.39 6.28 30.96
C GLY A 325 2.79 4.88 31.03
N VAL A 326 1.62 4.74 31.66
CA VAL A 326 0.99 3.45 31.98
C VAL A 326 0.45 2.73 30.75
N LEU A 327 0.30 3.40 29.59
CA LEU A 327 -0.04 2.74 28.34
C LEU A 327 0.99 1.67 27.95
N TYR A 328 2.21 1.74 28.47
CA TYR A 328 3.27 0.76 28.23
C TYR A 328 3.25 -0.44 29.19
N LEU A 329 2.34 -0.46 30.18
CA LEU A 329 2.12 -1.65 31.00
C LEU A 329 1.25 -2.65 30.25
N THR A 330 1.70 -3.90 30.19
CA THR A 330 1.10 -5.01 29.43
C THR A 330 -0.43 -5.06 29.50
N GLN A 331 -1.03 -4.98 30.70
CA GLN A 331 -2.48 -5.05 30.86
C GLN A 331 -3.26 -3.89 30.21
N PHE A 332 -2.65 -2.70 30.07
CA PHE A 332 -3.27 -1.56 29.37
C PHE A 332 -2.94 -1.56 27.89
N THR A 333 -1.70 -1.92 27.52
CA THR A 333 -1.28 -2.10 26.14
C THR A 333 -2.22 -3.03 25.38
N GLN A 334 -2.48 -4.22 25.93
CA GLN A 334 -3.28 -5.25 25.25
C GLN A 334 -4.74 -4.79 25.05
N VAL A 335 -5.35 -4.15 26.05
CA VAL A 335 -6.70 -3.56 25.93
C VAL A 335 -6.73 -2.46 24.86
N ALA A 336 -5.71 -1.61 24.83
CA ALA A 336 -5.63 -0.51 23.89
C ALA A 336 -5.52 -1.03 22.44
N MET A 337 -4.68 -2.05 22.21
CA MET A 337 -4.52 -2.69 20.90
C MET A 337 -5.80 -3.38 20.44
N ALA A 338 -6.47 -4.11 21.33
CA ALA A 338 -7.76 -4.74 21.04
C ALA A 338 -8.82 -3.72 20.59
N CYS A 339 -8.90 -2.57 21.26
CA CYS A 339 -9.80 -1.49 20.86
C CYS A 339 -9.46 -0.94 19.46
N LEU A 340 -8.16 -0.74 19.19
CA LEU A 340 -7.69 -0.23 17.91
C LEU A 340 -8.04 -1.20 16.77
N ALA A 341 -7.77 -2.49 16.95
CA ALA A 341 -8.01 -3.53 15.95
C ALA A 341 -9.48 -3.60 15.52
N VAL A 342 -10.40 -3.66 16.50
CA VAL A 342 -11.84 -3.71 16.23
C VAL A 342 -12.32 -2.39 15.61
N ALA A 343 -11.78 -1.25 16.04
CA ALA A 343 -12.15 0.05 15.48
C ALA A 343 -11.70 0.18 14.01
N GLN A 344 -10.45 -0.15 13.68
CA GLN A 344 -9.93 -0.08 12.32
C GLN A 344 -10.64 -1.06 11.37
N ARG A 345 -11.01 -2.24 11.86
CA ARG A 345 -11.89 -3.15 11.10
C ARG A 345 -13.25 -2.51 10.79
N ALA A 346 -13.87 -1.84 11.75
CA ALA A 346 -15.14 -1.15 11.53
C ALA A 346 -15.01 0.00 10.50
N GLU A 347 -13.85 0.67 10.43
CA GLU A 347 -13.56 1.64 9.36
C GLU A 347 -13.50 0.98 7.98
N LEU A 348 -12.76 -0.13 7.87
CA LEU A 348 -12.70 -0.90 6.62
C LEU A 348 -14.09 -1.40 6.18
N GLU A 349 -14.98 -1.72 7.12
CA GLU A 349 -16.37 -2.08 6.82
C GLU A 349 -17.15 -0.93 6.22
N ALA A 350 -17.10 0.22 6.91
CA ALA A 350 -17.91 1.38 6.58
C ALA A 350 -17.56 1.91 5.18
N ASP A 351 -16.30 1.74 4.77
CA ASP A 351 -15.81 2.15 3.46
C ASP A 351 -15.87 1.02 2.40
N GLY A 352 -16.46 -0.14 2.73
CA GLY A 352 -16.65 -1.27 1.79
C GLY A 352 -15.36 -1.96 1.34
N LEU A 353 -14.30 -1.85 2.14
CA LEU A 353 -12.95 -2.38 1.85
C LEU A 353 -12.66 -3.71 2.55
N PHE A 354 -13.53 -4.11 3.47
CA PHE A 354 -13.38 -5.39 4.15
C PHE A 354 -13.74 -6.55 3.23
N ILE A 355 -12.94 -7.62 3.29
CA ILE A 355 -13.16 -8.86 2.54
C ILE A 355 -13.65 -9.93 3.51
N ASP A 356 -14.92 -10.30 3.36
CA ASP A 356 -15.61 -11.20 4.31
C ASP A 356 -14.96 -12.57 4.43
N ASP A 357 -14.36 -13.11 3.37
CA ASP A 357 -13.77 -14.46 3.33
C ASP A 357 -12.24 -14.46 3.48
N ALA A 358 -11.64 -13.37 3.96
CA ALA A 358 -10.20 -13.28 4.16
C ALA A 358 -9.70 -14.28 5.22
N TYR A 359 -8.47 -14.77 5.03
CA TYR A 359 -7.69 -15.43 6.08
C TYR A 359 -7.37 -14.43 7.18
N PHE A 360 -7.10 -14.91 8.39
CA PHE A 360 -6.62 -14.05 9.45
C PHE A 360 -5.69 -14.76 10.43
N ALA A 361 -4.72 -14.00 10.91
CA ALA A 361 -3.72 -14.42 11.87
C ALA A 361 -3.32 -13.23 12.74
N GLY A 362 -2.76 -13.49 13.91
CA GLY A 362 -2.28 -12.42 14.76
C GLY A 362 -1.06 -12.85 15.57
N HIS A 363 -0.08 -11.94 15.67
CA HIS A 363 1.15 -12.23 16.39
C HIS A 363 0.94 -12.05 17.89
N SER A 364 1.10 -13.14 18.65
CA SER A 364 0.92 -13.15 20.10
C SER A 364 -0.46 -12.58 20.52
N ILE A 365 -0.53 -11.45 21.22
CA ILE A 365 -1.79 -10.80 21.60
C ILE A 365 -2.68 -10.48 20.39
N GLY A 366 -2.09 -10.19 19.23
CA GLY A 366 -2.84 -9.89 18.01
C GLY A 366 -3.76 -11.04 17.59
N GLU A 367 -3.55 -12.27 18.04
CA GLU A 367 -4.44 -13.41 17.78
C GLU A 367 -5.85 -13.19 18.37
N TYR A 368 -5.92 -12.59 19.56
CA TYR A 368 -7.18 -12.24 20.22
C TYR A 368 -7.87 -11.09 19.47
N ASP A 369 -7.07 -10.10 19.06
CA ASP A 369 -7.52 -8.96 18.26
C ASP A 369 -8.10 -9.44 16.91
N ALA A 370 -7.43 -10.40 16.26
CA ALA A 370 -7.85 -10.99 15.00
C ALA A 370 -9.16 -11.76 15.13
N LEU A 371 -9.30 -12.59 16.17
CA LEU A 371 -10.53 -13.33 16.44
C LEU A 371 -11.70 -12.38 16.68
N ALA A 372 -11.51 -11.32 17.46
CA ALA A 372 -12.58 -10.36 17.71
C ALA A 372 -12.93 -9.52 16.48
N ALA A 373 -11.93 -8.98 15.79
CA ALA A 373 -12.14 -8.10 14.65
C ALA A 373 -12.70 -8.85 13.43
N ILE A 374 -12.20 -10.04 13.12
CA ILE A 374 -12.52 -10.73 11.86
C ILE A 374 -13.69 -11.70 12.03
N SER A 375 -13.66 -12.53 13.07
CA SER A 375 -14.63 -13.63 13.22
C SER A 375 -15.87 -13.25 14.02
N GLY A 376 -15.77 -12.23 14.89
CA GLY A 376 -16.84 -11.87 15.83
C GLY A 376 -17.12 -12.92 16.91
N VAL A 377 -16.38 -14.04 16.96
CA VAL A 377 -16.52 -15.10 17.97
C VAL A 377 -16.22 -14.57 19.39
N LEU A 378 -15.35 -13.57 19.48
CA LEU A 378 -15.09 -12.81 20.70
C LEU A 378 -15.70 -11.43 20.55
N GLU A 379 -16.79 -11.17 21.28
CA GLU A 379 -17.32 -9.81 21.39
C GLU A 379 -16.30 -8.87 22.05
N LEU A 380 -16.37 -7.59 21.71
CA LEU A 380 -15.45 -6.56 22.20
C LEU A 380 -15.35 -6.57 23.73
N GLU A 381 -16.47 -6.55 24.43
CA GLU A 381 -16.50 -6.43 25.88
C GLU A 381 -15.81 -7.62 26.59
N PRO A 382 -16.19 -8.90 26.35
CA PRO A 382 -15.44 -10.06 26.84
C PRO A 382 -13.96 -10.06 26.46
N LEU A 383 -13.63 -9.67 25.23
CA LEU A 383 -12.24 -9.56 24.77
C LEU A 383 -11.42 -8.62 25.67
N LEU A 384 -11.93 -7.42 25.98
CA LEU A 384 -11.20 -6.45 26.82
C LEU A 384 -10.93 -7.02 28.22
N GLU A 385 -11.86 -7.78 28.79
CA GLU A 385 -11.63 -8.48 30.06
C GLU A 385 -10.59 -9.59 29.94
N ILE A 386 -10.68 -10.43 28.89
CA ILE A 386 -9.72 -11.52 28.63
C ILE A 386 -8.30 -10.97 28.52
N VAL A 387 -8.08 -9.95 27.68
CA VAL A 387 -6.74 -9.41 27.43
C VAL A 387 -6.20 -8.63 28.64
N PHE A 388 -7.06 -7.96 29.41
CA PHE A 388 -6.65 -7.32 30.66
C PHE A 388 -6.22 -8.36 31.71
N GLN A 389 -6.97 -9.45 31.85
CA GLN A 389 -6.60 -10.56 32.73
C GLN A 389 -5.33 -11.26 32.25
N ARG A 390 -5.19 -11.52 30.95
CA ARG A 390 -3.98 -12.09 30.34
C ARG A 390 -2.74 -11.28 30.75
N GLY A 391 -2.76 -9.97 30.50
CA GLY A 391 -1.64 -9.09 30.85
C GLY A 391 -1.35 -9.05 32.36
N SER A 392 -2.39 -9.10 33.20
CA SER A 392 -2.27 -9.09 34.65
C SER A 392 -1.67 -10.39 35.21
N THR A 393 -2.16 -11.54 34.72
CA THR A 393 -1.70 -12.88 35.14
C THR A 393 -0.24 -13.10 34.76
N MET A 394 0.17 -12.70 33.56
CA MET A 394 1.58 -12.79 33.13
C MET A 394 2.53 -12.09 34.10
N HIS A 395 2.12 -10.94 34.63
CA HIS A 395 2.97 -10.16 35.55
C HIS A 395 3.05 -10.79 36.95
N GLN A 396 1.98 -11.44 37.41
CA GLN A 396 1.88 -12.04 38.74
C GLN A 396 2.60 -13.38 38.88
N LEU A 397 2.73 -14.14 37.78
CA LEU A 397 3.40 -15.45 37.79
C LEU A 397 4.92 -15.35 37.93
N VAL A 398 5.51 -14.19 37.66
CA VAL A 398 6.95 -13.99 37.72
C VAL A 398 7.36 -13.49 39.10
N PRO A 399 8.24 -14.21 39.83
CA PRO A 399 8.80 -13.72 41.09
C PRO A 399 9.57 -12.41 40.88
N ARG A 400 9.37 -11.45 41.78
CA ARG A 400 10.01 -10.13 41.75
C ARG A 400 10.68 -9.80 43.06
N ASP A 401 11.78 -9.07 42.98
CA ASP A 401 12.50 -8.56 44.16
C ASP A 401 11.76 -7.39 44.82
N ALA A 402 12.28 -6.89 45.95
CA ALA A 402 11.70 -5.76 46.68
C ALA A 402 11.66 -4.44 45.89
N ARG A 403 12.34 -4.36 44.73
CA ARG A 403 12.34 -3.21 43.82
C ARG A 403 11.47 -3.47 42.57
N GLY A 404 10.74 -4.59 42.54
CA GLY A 404 9.86 -4.98 41.45
C GLY A 404 10.58 -5.58 40.23
N ARG A 405 11.88 -5.89 40.34
CA ARG A 405 12.66 -6.46 39.22
C ARG A 405 12.51 -7.97 39.20
N SER A 406 12.42 -8.56 38.02
CA SER A 406 12.48 -10.02 37.84
C SER A 406 13.91 -10.47 37.50
N ASP A 407 14.13 -11.78 37.55
CA ASP A 407 15.37 -12.42 37.09
C ASP A 407 15.33 -12.79 35.60
N TYR A 408 14.38 -12.27 34.83
CA TYR A 408 14.18 -12.64 33.43
C TYR A 408 14.38 -11.45 32.50
N ARG A 409 14.82 -11.75 31.27
CA ARG A 409 14.93 -10.80 30.16
C ARG A 409 14.60 -11.48 28.84
N MET A 410 14.49 -10.66 27.80
CA MET A 410 14.34 -11.14 26.43
C MET A 410 15.45 -10.56 25.55
N ALA A 411 15.95 -11.36 24.62
CA ALA A 411 16.91 -10.98 23.62
C ALA A 411 16.43 -11.39 22.22
N ALA A 412 16.91 -10.73 21.19
CA ALA A 412 16.70 -11.10 19.80
C ALA A 412 18.04 -11.47 19.16
N ILE A 413 18.06 -12.54 18.37
CA ILE A 413 19.24 -12.98 17.63
C ILE A 413 19.00 -13.00 16.12
N ARG A 414 20.11 -12.94 15.36
CA ARG A 414 20.12 -13.01 13.88
C ARG A 414 20.98 -14.19 13.39
N PRO A 415 20.41 -15.40 13.21
CA PRO A 415 21.17 -16.60 12.87
C PRO A 415 22.05 -16.52 11.63
N SER A 416 21.57 -15.85 10.57
CA SER A 416 22.33 -15.64 9.33
C SER A 416 23.66 -14.91 9.53
N GLN A 417 23.74 -14.02 10.51
CA GLN A 417 24.98 -13.32 10.86
C GLN A 417 25.92 -14.20 11.68
N MET A 418 25.42 -15.26 12.31
CA MET A 418 26.20 -16.21 13.10
C MET A 418 26.69 -17.41 12.26
N GLY A 419 26.28 -17.51 11.00
CA GLY A 419 26.53 -18.68 10.17
C GLY A 419 25.71 -19.92 10.57
N ILE A 420 24.63 -19.73 11.35
CA ILE A 420 23.75 -20.80 11.81
C ILE A 420 22.55 -20.92 10.86
N ALA A 421 22.31 -22.13 10.35
CA ALA A 421 21.16 -22.39 9.50
C ALA A 421 19.87 -22.42 10.33
N ASP A 422 18.76 -22.04 9.70
CA ASP A 422 17.42 -21.94 10.32
C ASP A 422 17.03 -23.21 11.11
N ALA A 423 17.26 -24.37 10.49
CA ALA A 423 16.96 -25.68 11.07
C ALA A 423 17.79 -26.00 12.33
N ASP A 424 18.95 -25.39 12.49
CA ASP A 424 19.90 -25.68 13.57
C ASP A 424 19.75 -24.72 14.77
N VAL A 425 18.96 -23.64 14.63
CA VAL A 425 18.83 -22.59 15.66
C VAL A 425 18.30 -23.16 16.97
N ALA A 426 17.28 -24.01 16.93
CA ALA A 426 16.68 -24.58 18.13
C ALA A 426 17.67 -25.45 18.91
N ASP A 427 18.42 -26.31 18.21
CA ASP A 427 19.42 -27.18 18.81
C ASP A 427 20.61 -26.38 19.38
N TRP A 428 21.03 -25.32 18.67
CA TRP A 428 22.09 -24.42 19.14
C TRP A 428 21.68 -23.71 20.44
N VAL A 429 20.48 -23.14 20.50
CA VAL A 429 19.96 -22.49 21.71
C VAL A 429 19.86 -23.47 22.87
N ALA A 430 19.38 -24.69 22.62
CA ALA A 430 19.32 -25.74 23.62
C ALA A 430 20.72 -26.12 24.15
N GLY A 431 21.73 -26.14 23.28
CA GLY A 431 23.14 -26.30 23.66
C GLY A 431 23.62 -25.21 24.60
N VAL A 432 23.37 -23.94 24.27
CA VAL A 432 23.74 -22.78 25.11
C VAL A 432 23.04 -22.83 26.48
N ALA A 433 21.76 -23.19 26.51
CA ALA A 433 21.01 -23.38 27.76
C ALA A 433 21.62 -24.50 28.62
N ALA A 434 21.94 -25.64 28.01
CA ALA A 434 22.53 -26.78 28.70
C ALA A 434 23.95 -26.49 29.23
N GLU A 435 24.78 -25.78 28.46
CA GLU A 435 26.14 -25.40 28.87
C GLU A 435 26.15 -24.37 30.00
N SER A 436 25.24 -23.40 29.96
CA SER A 436 25.11 -22.39 31.00
C SER A 436 24.43 -22.91 32.27
N GLY A 437 23.57 -23.95 32.15
CA GLY A 437 22.71 -24.43 33.23
C GLY A 437 21.57 -23.46 33.56
N GLU A 438 21.35 -22.45 32.72
CA GLU A 438 20.37 -21.39 32.90
C GLU A 438 19.14 -21.62 32.03
N PHE A 439 18.02 -20.99 32.39
CA PHE A 439 16.82 -21.01 31.56
C PHE A 439 17.01 -20.10 30.34
N LEU A 440 16.81 -20.67 29.15
CA LEU A 440 16.84 -19.97 27.87
C LEU A 440 16.01 -20.74 26.84
N GLU A 441 14.97 -20.10 26.30
CA GLU A 441 14.07 -20.70 25.31
C GLU A 441 13.77 -19.71 24.17
N ILE A 442 13.57 -20.25 22.96
CA ILE A 442 13.03 -19.48 21.84
C ILE A 442 11.54 -19.26 22.08
N VAL A 443 11.11 -18.00 22.08
CA VAL A 443 9.74 -17.59 22.39
C VAL A 443 9.00 -17.02 21.17
N ASN A 444 9.74 -16.52 20.18
CA ASN A 444 9.17 -16.11 18.90
C ASN A 444 10.07 -16.49 17.72
N TYR A 445 9.51 -17.27 16.81
CA TYR A 445 10.06 -17.57 15.49
C TYR A 445 9.50 -16.51 14.52
N ASN A 446 10.19 -15.38 14.31
CA ASN A 446 9.63 -14.22 13.60
C ASN A 446 9.97 -14.16 12.10
N LEU A 447 11.25 -14.36 11.75
CA LEU A 447 11.73 -14.27 10.36
C LEU A 447 12.87 -15.27 10.15
N ALA A 448 12.69 -16.16 9.18
CA ALA A 448 13.62 -17.24 8.89
C ALA A 448 15.04 -16.71 8.67
N GLY A 449 16.00 -17.32 9.38
CA GLY A 449 17.41 -16.94 9.38
C GLY A 449 17.75 -15.53 9.88
N SER A 450 16.78 -14.69 10.26
CA SER A 450 17.03 -13.25 10.51
C SER A 450 16.57 -12.76 11.87
N GLN A 451 15.43 -13.23 12.39
CA GLN A 451 14.90 -12.71 13.66
C GLN A 451 14.25 -13.80 14.50
N TYR A 452 14.87 -14.10 15.64
CA TYR A 452 14.36 -15.00 16.67
C TYR A 452 14.39 -14.27 18.01
N ALA A 453 13.30 -14.34 18.77
CA ALA A 453 13.27 -13.80 20.14
C ALA A 453 13.42 -14.95 21.15
N LEU A 454 14.23 -14.72 22.18
CA LEU A 454 14.57 -15.67 23.22
C LEU A 454 14.30 -15.05 24.58
N ALA A 455 13.59 -15.77 25.44
CA ALA A 455 13.46 -15.41 26.83
C ALA A 455 14.41 -16.27 27.67
N GLY A 456 15.03 -15.66 28.66
CA GLY A 456 15.94 -16.36 29.56
C GLY A 456 16.05 -15.68 30.91
N THR A 457 16.75 -16.34 31.84
CA THR A 457 17.24 -15.64 33.03
C THR A 457 18.22 -14.56 32.63
N VAL A 458 18.50 -13.59 33.51
CA VAL A 458 19.54 -12.57 33.25
C VAL A 458 20.87 -13.25 32.91
N ALA A 459 21.25 -14.27 33.67
CA ALA A 459 22.46 -15.06 33.43
C ALA A 459 22.39 -15.87 32.12
N GLY A 460 21.23 -16.44 31.78
CA GLY A 460 21.00 -17.12 30.51
C GLY A 460 21.15 -16.19 29.29
N CYS A 461 20.63 -14.96 29.37
CA CYS A 461 20.82 -13.96 28.31
C CYS A 461 22.29 -13.50 28.19
N GLU A 462 23.02 -13.38 29.30
CA GLU A 462 24.47 -13.09 29.27
C GLU A 462 25.28 -14.25 28.68
N ALA A 463 24.87 -15.50 28.94
CA ALA A 463 25.48 -16.67 28.32
C ALA A 463 25.19 -16.73 26.82
N LEU A 464 23.96 -16.38 26.42
CA LEU A 464 23.58 -16.24 25.02
C LEU A 464 24.42 -15.18 24.31
N GLU A 465 24.58 -13.99 24.87
CA GLU A 465 25.41 -12.93 24.28
C GLU A 465 26.84 -13.41 24.02
N LYS A 466 27.46 -14.08 25.00
CA LYS A 466 28.80 -14.67 24.85
C LYS A 466 28.85 -15.79 23.81
N ALA A 467 27.80 -16.61 23.70
CA ALA A 467 27.71 -17.63 22.68
C ALA A 467 27.63 -17.00 21.29
N VAL A 468 26.80 -15.97 21.11
CA VAL A 468 26.72 -15.20 19.86
C VAL A 468 28.06 -14.59 19.49
N GLU A 469 28.78 -13.98 20.43
CA GLU A 469 30.11 -13.42 20.18
C GLU A 469 31.09 -14.46 19.63
N ARG A 470 31.09 -15.69 20.18
CA ARG A 470 31.92 -16.79 19.66
C ARG A 470 31.55 -17.18 18.24
N GLU A 471 30.27 -17.27 17.92
CA GLU A 471 29.83 -17.59 16.55
C GLU A 471 30.18 -16.47 15.57
N LEU A 472 30.13 -15.21 16.01
CA LEU A 472 30.57 -14.07 15.21
C LEU A 472 32.07 -14.08 14.93
N GLU A 473 32.90 -14.49 15.91
CA GLU A 473 34.34 -14.68 15.71
C GLU A 473 34.65 -15.77 14.67
N ILE A 474 33.83 -16.81 14.60
CA ILE A 474 33.98 -17.92 13.64
C ILE A 474 33.49 -17.55 12.24
N SER A 475 32.29 -16.95 12.16
CA SER A 475 31.60 -16.65 10.90
C SER A 475 32.06 -15.35 10.24
N GLY A 476 32.62 -14.41 11.01
CA GLY A 476 32.98 -13.07 10.54
C GLY A 476 31.78 -12.13 10.32
N GLY A 477 30.60 -12.50 10.83
CA GLY A 477 29.40 -11.67 10.75
C GLY A 477 29.43 -10.44 11.66
N LYS A 478 28.36 -9.62 11.59
CA LYS A 478 28.25 -8.38 12.40
C LYS A 478 26.93 -8.37 13.17
N ASN A 479 26.97 -7.91 14.43
CA ASN A 479 25.82 -7.55 15.26
C ASN A 479 24.63 -8.53 15.16
N ALA A 480 24.75 -9.68 15.83
CA ALA A 480 23.74 -10.74 15.82
C ALA A 480 22.94 -10.90 17.12
N PHE A 481 23.16 -10.03 18.12
CA PHE A 481 22.47 -10.07 19.42
C PHE A 481 21.94 -8.67 19.77
N ILE A 482 20.69 -8.60 20.24
CA ILE A 482 20.06 -7.38 20.72
C ILE A 482 19.28 -7.72 22.00
N LEU A 483 19.64 -7.09 23.12
CA LEU A 483 18.83 -7.19 24.33
C LEU A 483 17.56 -6.33 24.19
N VAL A 484 16.40 -6.88 24.49
CA VAL A 484 15.12 -6.17 24.37
C VAL A 484 14.85 -5.38 25.66
N PRO A 485 14.80 -4.04 25.61
CA PRO A 485 14.61 -3.21 26.79
C PRO A 485 13.17 -3.30 27.31
N GLY A 486 13.03 -3.22 28.64
CA GLY A 486 11.72 -3.09 29.32
C GLY A 486 10.91 -4.38 29.45
N ILE A 487 11.34 -5.49 28.85
CA ILE A 487 10.67 -6.79 28.96
C ILE A 487 11.36 -7.65 30.01
N ASP A 488 10.62 -7.96 31.06
CA ASP A 488 11.10 -8.67 32.24
C ASP A 488 10.21 -9.88 32.62
N VAL A 489 9.41 -10.35 31.67
CA VAL A 489 8.58 -11.56 31.80
C VAL A 489 8.96 -12.51 30.66
N PRO A 490 9.18 -13.81 30.93
CA PRO A 490 9.53 -14.78 29.91
C PRO A 490 8.25 -15.29 29.21
N PHE A 491 7.61 -14.42 28.43
CA PHE A 491 6.39 -14.72 27.67
C PHE A 491 6.58 -15.95 26.76
N HIS A 492 5.51 -16.70 26.47
CA HIS A 492 5.53 -17.80 25.50
C HIS A 492 6.52 -18.92 25.83
N SER A 493 6.86 -19.08 27.11
CA SER A 493 7.83 -20.06 27.57
C SER A 493 7.26 -21.03 28.57
N THR A 494 7.99 -22.11 28.82
CA THR A 494 7.58 -23.16 29.76
C THR A 494 7.42 -22.66 31.19
N VAL A 495 8.06 -21.55 31.57
CA VAL A 495 7.95 -20.90 32.89
C VAL A 495 6.51 -20.49 33.21
N LEU A 496 5.72 -20.14 32.18
CA LEU A 496 4.35 -19.66 32.36
C LEU A 496 3.29 -20.77 32.35
N ARG A 497 3.66 -22.04 32.15
CA ARG A 497 2.72 -23.17 32.09
C ARG A 497 1.86 -23.31 33.35
N GLY A 498 2.39 -22.92 34.51
CA GLY A 498 1.65 -22.94 35.78
C GLY A 498 0.39 -22.05 35.79
N GLY A 499 0.34 -21.02 34.94
CA GLY A 499 -0.82 -20.11 34.83
C GLY A 499 -1.88 -20.52 33.81
N VAL A 500 -1.61 -21.54 32.98
CA VAL A 500 -2.52 -21.98 31.92
C VAL A 500 -3.88 -22.44 32.46
N PRO A 501 -3.98 -23.23 33.56
CA PRO A 501 -5.28 -23.65 34.08
C PRO A 501 -6.20 -22.49 34.49
N ASP A 502 -5.65 -21.50 35.20
CA ASP A 502 -6.40 -20.32 35.65
C ASP A 502 -6.87 -19.47 34.46
N PHE A 503 -5.97 -19.26 33.48
CA PHE A 503 -6.32 -18.50 32.29
C PHE A 503 -7.29 -19.26 31.38
N ARG A 504 -7.20 -20.59 31.29
CA ARG A 504 -8.20 -21.44 30.61
C ARG A 504 -9.58 -21.27 31.24
N ALA A 505 -9.68 -21.23 32.56
CA ALA A 505 -10.95 -21.01 33.25
C ALA A 505 -11.54 -19.62 32.94
N THR A 506 -10.70 -18.59 32.85
CA THR A 506 -11.13 -17.26 32.37
C THR A 506 -11.69 -17.32 30.96
N LEU A 507 -10.99 -17.99 30.03
CA LEU A 507 -11.44 -18.15 28.65
C LEU A 507 -12.76 -18.93 28.59
N ASP A 508 -12.87 -20.03 29.33
CA ASP A 508 -14.09 -20.84 29.35
C ASP A 508 -15.29 -20.07 29.94
N ALA A 509 -15.06 -19.16 30.88
CA ALA A 509 -16.11 -18.31 31.45
C ALA A 509 -16.57 -17.18 30.52
N LEU A 510 -15.65 -16.62 29.71
CA LEU A 510 -15.90 -15.42 28.90
C LEU A 510 -16.20 -15.72 27.43
N ILE A 511 -15.76 -16.86 26.90
CA ILE A 511 -16.10 -17.29 25.53
C ILE A 511 -17.49 -17.92 25.53
N PRO A 512 -18.47 -17.38 24.75
CA PRO A 512 -19.83 -17.91 24.70
C PRO A 512 -19.88 -19.40 24.31
N HIS A 513 -20.89 -20.11 24.79
CA HIS A 513 -21.08 -21.53 24.44
C HIS A 513 -21.62 -21.75 23.03
N ASP A 514 -22.41 -20.79 22.53
CA ASP A 514 -23.02 -20.82 21.21
C ASP A 514 -22.27 -19.81 20.34
N ILE A 515 -21.32 -20.31 19.55
CA ILE A 515 -20.49 -19.52 18.65
C ILE A 515 -20.57 -20.13 17.26
N ASP A 516 -20.59 -19.28 16.23
CA ASP A 516 -20.42 -19.76 14.87
C ASP A 516 -18.95 -20.14 14.67
N ILE A 517 -18.68 -21.43 14.50
CA ILE A 517 -17.32 -21.93 14.28
C ILE A 517 -16.94 -21.95 12.81
N SER A 518 -17.93 -21.85 11.91
CA SER A 518 -17.69 -21.92 10.47
C SER A 518 -16.85 -20.73 9.97
N VAL A 519 -16.93 -19.58 10.64
CA VAL A 519 -16.11 -18.39 10.36
C VAL A 519 -14.62 -18.58 10.69
N LEU A 520 -14.27 -19.57 11.52
CA LEU A 520 -12.87 -19.90 11.85
C LEU A 520 -12.30 -20.96 10.90
N VAL A 521 -13.12 -21.96 10.56
CA VAL A 521 -12.70 -23.13 9.80
C VAL A 521 -12.18 -22.72 8.43
N GLY A 522 -10.95 -23.13 8.12
CA GLY A 522 -10.30 -22.81 6.84
C GLY A 522 -9.83 -21.35 6.71
N ARG A 523 -9.91 -20.54 7.77
CA ARG A 523 -9.60 -19.09 7.73
C ARG A 523 -8.63 -18.62 8.82
N TYR A 524 -8.81 -19.11 10.04
CA TYR A 524 -8.01 -18.76 11.20
C TYR A 524 -6.68 -19.53 11.24
N ILE A 525 -5.56 -18.85 11.50
CA ILE A 525 -4.25 -19.47 11.73
C ILE A 525 -3.80 -19.21 13.17
N PRO A 526 -3.82 -20.23 14.07
CA PRO A 526 -3.36 -20.09 15.44
C PRO A 526 -1.83 -19.96 15.54
N ASN A 527 -1.34 -19.29 16.60
CA ASN A 527 0.10 -19.18 16.85
C ASN A 527 0.75 -20.52 17.26
N LEU A 528 0.01 -21.35 18.00
CA LEU A 528 0.49 -22.64 18.52
C LEU A 528 0.67 -23.67 17.39
N VAL A 529 -0.28 -23.70 16.45
CA VAL A 529 -0.31 -24.62 15.32
C VAL A 529 -0.42 -23.78 14.04
N PRO A 530 0.68 -23.61 13.28
CA PRO A 530 0.73 -22.71 12.11
C PRO A 530 0.09 -23.36 10.87
N ARG A 531 -1.15 -23.82 11.00
CA ARG A 531 -2.01 -24.38 9.94
C ARG A 531 -3.40 -23.77 10.06
N LEU A 532 -4.18 -23.84 8.98
CA LEU A 532 -5.59 -23.43 9.03
C LEU A 532 -6.33 -24.23 10.10
N PHE A 533 -7.11 -23.52 10.92
CA PHE A 533 -7.98 -24.13 11.91
C PHE A 533 -8.99 -25.06 11.21
N THR A 534 -9.00 -26.33 11.61
CA THR A 534 -10.00 -27.31 11.18
C THR A 534 -10.52 -28.11 12.37
N LEU A 535 -11.62 -28.84 12.14
CA LEU A 535 -12.20 -29.74 13.13
C LEU A 535 -11.83 -31.19 12.86
N ASP A 536 -10.70 -31.42 12.20
CA ASP A 536 -10.24 -32.75 11.81
C ASP A 536 -9.41 -33.40 12.93
N ARG A 537 -9.42 -34.74 12.94
CA ARG A 537 -8.75 -35.51 13.99
C ARG A 537 -7.24 -35.29 14.02
N ASP A 538 -6.63 -35.11 12.86
CA ASP A 538 -5.20 -34.83 12.72
C ASP A 538 -4.84 -33.46 13.33
N PHE A 539 -5.68 -32.44 13.13
CA PHE A 539 -5.49 -31.13 13.75
C PHE A 539 -5.55 -31.20 15.29
N VAL A 540 -6.52 -31.95 15.85
CA VAL A 540 -6.62 -32.17 17.30
C VAL A 540 -5.40 -32.93 17.84
N GLN A 541 -4.94 -33.94 17.10
CA GLN A 541 -3.75 -34.70 17.46
C GLN A 541 -2.50 -33.82 17.48
N GLU A 542 -2.34 -32.95 16.47
CA GLU A 542 -1.19 -32.04 16.37
C GLU A 542 -1.12 -31.07 17.57
N ILE A 543 -2.26 -30.55 18.05
CA ILE A 543 -2.30 -29.75 19.28
C ILE A 543 -1.89 -30.60 20.50
N ALA A 544 -2.44 -31.81 20.63
CA ALA A 544 -2.16 -32.70 21.76
C ALA A 544 -0.69 -33.16 21.82
N ASP A 545 0.00 -33.23 20.68
CA ASP A 545 1.42 -33.57 20.61
C ASP A 545 2.32 -32.41 21.09
N LEU A 546 1.85 -31.16 20.94
CA LEU A 546 2.60 -29.96 21.36
C LEU A 546 2.39 -29.62 22.84
N VAL A 547 1.18 -29.85 23.37
CA VAL A 547 0.81 -29.43 24.73
C VAL A 547 0.10 -30.53 25.51
N PRO A 548 0.41 -30.69 26.82
CA PRO A 548 -0.20 -31.73 27.64
C PRO A 548 -1.62 -31.32 28.10
N ALA A 549 -2.59 -31.37 27.18
CA ALA A 549 -3.98 -31.04 27.45
C ALA A 549 -4.83 -32.30 27.66
N GLU A 550 -5.25 -32.56 28.90
CA GLU A 550 -6.10 -33.71 29.25
C GLU A 550 -7.44 -33.72 28.51
N SER A 551 -8.01 -32.53 28.27
CA SER A 551 -9.24 -32.32 27.50
C SER A 551 -9.13 -32.85 26.07
N LEU A 552 -7.99 -32.66 25.40
CA LEU A 552 -7.77 -33.14 24.04
C LEU A 552 -7.59 -34.66 23.99
N ALA A 553 -7.00 -35.26 25.01
CA ALA A 553 -6.90 -36.72 25.12
C ALA A 553 -8.30 -37.37 25.23
N GLU A 554 -9.24 -36.74 25.94
CA GLU A 554 -10.64 -37.19 26.00
C GLU A 554 -11.33 -37.12 24.63
N VAL A 555 -11.12 -36.02 23.90
CA VAL A 555 -11.65 -35.83 22.54
C VAL A 555 -11.15 -36.93 21.61
N LEU A 556 -9.83 -37.18 21.60
CA LEU A 556 -9.20 -38.18 20.74
C LEU A 556 -9.63 -39.61 21.06
N ALA A 557 -9.91 -39.91 22.34
CA ALA A 557 -10.42 -41.20 22.77
C ALA A 557 -11.88 -41.44 22.35
N ASN A 558 -12.69 -40.37 22.27
CA ASN A 558 -14.12 -40.43 21.97
C ASN A 558 -14.48 -39.66 20.69
N TRP A 559 -13.66 -39.79 19.65
CA TRP A 559 -13.71 -38.95 18.44
C TRP A 559 -15.10 -38.85 17.81
N ASP A 560 -15.75 -39.98 17.53
CA ASP A 560 -17.03 -40.00 16.80
C ASP A 560 -18.13 -39.20 17.53
N ALA A 561 -18.11 -39.18 18.87
CA ALA A 561 -19.07 -38.42 19.66
C ALA A 561 -18.80 -36.90 19.60
N TRP A 562 -17.53 -36.50 19.61
CA TRP A 562 -17.13 -35.10 19.54
C TRP A 562 -17.27 -34.51 18.14
N ALA A 563 -16.92 -35.28 17.11
CA ALA A 563 -17.08 -34.91 15.71
C ALA A 563 -18.55 -34.68 15.34
N ALA A 564 -19.49 -35.37 15.99
CA ALA A 564 -20.92 -35.13 15.85
C ALA A 564 -21.41 -33.82 16.51
N THR A 565 -20.54 -33.11 17.26
CA THR A 565 -20.84 -31.85 17.96
C THR A 565 -19.84 -30.75 17.58
N PRO A 566 -19.80 -30.30 16.31
CA PRO A 566 -18.74 -29.43 15.79
C PRO A 566 -18.59 -28.10 16.53
N VAL A 567 -19.69 -27.48 16.97
CA VAL A 567 -19.66 -26.23 17.76
C VAL A 567 -18.96 -26.45 19.11
N ARG A 568 -19.31 -27.55 19.80
CA ARG A 568 -18.72 -27.88 21.11
C ARG A 568 -17.23 -28.23 20.96
N LEU A 569 -16.89 -29.01 19.95
CA LEU A 569 -15.49 -29.35 19.63
C LEU A 569 -14.70 -28.09 19.30
N GLY A 570 -15.17 -27.29 18.35
CA GLY A 570 -14.43 -26.11 17.90
C GLY A 570 -14.27 -25.05 18.99
N ARG A 571 -15.27 -24.85 19.87
CA ARG A 571 -15.12 -24.00 21.06
C ARG A 571 -14.05 -24.53 22.00
N LEU A 572 -14.03 -25.84 22.29
CA LEU A 572 -12.99 -26.44 23.14
C LEU A 572 -11.60 -26.23 22.53
N LEU A 573 -11.45 -26.47 21.23
CA LEU A 573 -10.18 -26.25 20.53
C LEU A 573 -9.75 -24.78 20.60
N LEU A 574 -10.67 -23.84 20.38
CA LEU A 574 -10.38 -22.41 20.49
C LEU A 574 -9.86 -22.05 21.89
N VAL A 575 -10.54 -22.52 22.94
CA VAL A 575 -10.14 -22.29 24.34
C VAL A 575 -8.75 -22.89 24.60
N GLU A 576 -8.49 -24.13 24.18
CA GLU A 576 -7.18 -24.76 24.40
C GLU A 576 -6.05 -24.07 23.62
N LEU A 577 -6.26 -23.72 22.36
CA LEU A 577 -5.28 -23.00 21.55
C LEU A 577 -4.89 -21.67 22.21
N LEU A 578 -5.87 -20.87 22.62
CA LEU A 578 -5.65 -19.57 23.27
C LEU A 578 -5.03 -19.71 24.66
N ALA A 579 -5.49 -20.68 25.45
CA ALA A 579 -4.96 -20.92 26.78
C ALA A 579 -3.48 -21.33 26.74
N TRP A 580 -3.12 -22.22 25.81
CA TRP A 580 -1.75 -22.71 25.68
C TRP A 580 -0.82 -21.75 24.95
N GLN A 581 -1.34 -20.90 24.07
CA GLN A 581 -0.55 -19.83 23.45
C GLN A 581 0.14 -18.92 24.48
N PHE A 582 -0.48 -18.75 25.65
CA PHE A 582 0.09 -18.04 26.80
C PHE A 582 1.51 -18.52 27.20
N ALA A 583 1.77 -19.83 27.07
CA ALA A 583 2.96 -20.51 27.57
C ALA A 583 3.70 -21.33 26.49
N SER A 584 3.41 -21.07 25.22
CA SER A 584 4.02 -21.75 24.07
C SER A 584 4.58 -20.74 23.07
N PRO A 585 5.70 -21.05 22.39
CA PRO A 585 6.31 -20.17 21.41
C PRO A 585 5.39 -19.79 20.25
N VAL A 586 5.56 -18.57 19.73
CA VAL A 586 4.85 -18.12 18.52
C VAL A 586 5.59 -18.58 17.27
N ARG A 587 4.89 -19.31 16.38
CA ARG A 587 5.41 -19.88 15.12
C ARG A 587 5.06 -19.02 13.90
N TRP A 588 5.64 -17.82 13.83
CA TRP A 588 5.31 -16.83 12.79
C TRP A 588 6.04 -17.07 11.46
N ILE A 589 7.21 -17.73 11.49
CA ILE A 589 7.91 -18.17 10.26
C ILE A 589 6.99 -19.11 9.47
N GLU A 590 6.48 -20.15 10.13
CA GLU A 590 5.64 -21.16 9.52
C GLU A 590 4.29 -20.59 9.07
N THR A 591 3.74 -19.65 9.84
CA THR A 591 2.53 -18.89 9.44
C THR A 591 2.77 -18.15 8.13
N GLN A 592 3.89 -17.44 7.98
CA GLN A 592 4.21 -16.72 6.75
C GLN A 592 4.51 -17.68 5.58
N GLU A 593 5.21 -18.79 5.84
CA GLU A 593 5.45 -19.82 4.83
C GLU A 593 4.13 -20.40 4.30
N LEU A 594 3.17 -20.70 5.17
CA LEU A 594 1.82 -21.13 4.78
C LEU A 594 1.12 -20.07 3.90
N LEU A 595 1.17 -18.79 4.30
CA LEU A 595 0.50 -17.70 3.60
C LEU A 595 1.08 -17.45 2.20
N PHE A 596 2.40 -17.36 2.07
CA PHE A 596 3.07 -16.94 0.83
C PHE A 596 3.42 -18.10 -0.10
N THR A 597 3.42 -19.34 0.38
CA THR A 597 3.60 -20.50 -0.50
C THR A 597 2.42 -20.59 -1.50
N PRO A 598 2.68 -20.74 -2.81
CA PRO A 598 1.62 -20.92 -3.81
C PRO A 598 0.73 -22.13 -3.54
N VAL A 599 -0.52 -22.06 -3.98
CA VAL A 599 -1.53 -23.13 -3.79
C VAL A 599 -1.06 -24.46 -4.39
N GLU A 600 -0.36 -24.42 -5.51
CA GLU A 600 0.16 -25.60 -6.22
C GLU A 600 1.25 -26.33 -5.42
N ARG A 601 1.87 -25.65 -4.45
CA ARG A 601 2.86 -26.21 -3.51
C ARG A 601 2.27 -26.46 -2.12
N GLY A 602 0.96 -26.37 -1.95
CA GLY A 602 0.26 -26.64 -0.69
C GLY A 602 0.19 -25.47 0.29
N GLY A 603 0.50 -24.24 -0.14
CA GLY A 603 0.24 -23.03 0.64
C GLY A 603 -1.08 -22.34 0.29
N LEU A 604 -1.26 -21.10 0.75
CA LEU A 604 -2.50 -20.34 0.56
C LEU A 604 -2.45 -19.38 -0.64
N GLY A 605 -1.25 -19.12 -1.18
CA GLY A 605 -1.07 -18.23 -2.33
C GLY A 605 -1.65 -16.84 -2.12
N VAL A 606 -1.47 -16.28 -0.92
CA VAL A 606 -1.97 -14.95 -0.54
C VAL A 606 -1.44 -13.90 -1.50
N GLU A 607 -2.33 -13.03 -1.95
CA GLU A 607 -2.07 -11.95 -2.91
C GLU A 607 -2.02 -10.59 -2.22
N ALA A 608 -2.73 -10.44 -1.10
CA ALA A 608 -2.72 -9.24 -0.28
C ALA A 608 -2.53 -9.60 1.20
N PHE A 609 -1.49 -9.05 1.82
CA PHE A 609 -1.24 -9.11 3.24
C PHE A 609 -1.55 -7.74 3.84
N VAL A 610 -2.58 -7.64 4.68
CA VAL A 610 -3.02 -6.38 5.27
C VAL A 610 -2.80 -6.42 6.78
N GLU A 611 -1.86 -5.63 7.27
CA GLU A 611 -1.69 -5.40 8.70
C GLU A 611 -2.74 -4.40 9.21
N VAL A 612 -3.52 -4.81 10.22
CA VAL A 612 -4.44 -3.94 10.95
C VAL A 612 -3.70 -3.40 12.19
N GLY A 613 -3.09 -2.23 12.05
CA GLY A 613 -2.26 -1.62 13.08
C GLY A 613 -1.88 -0.17 12.74
N VAL A 614 -0.96 0.39 13.52
CA VAL A 614 -0.55 1.80 13.38
C VAL A 614 0.54 2.01 12.32
N ALA A 615 0.57 3.19 11.71
CA ALA A 615 1.52 3.52 10.63
C ALA A 615 2.98 3.64 11.10
N ASN A 616 3.19 4.09 12.33
CA ASN A 616 4.53 4.37 12.87
C ASN A 616 5.27 3.11 13.35
N ALA A 617 4.59 1.97 13.41
CA ALA A 617 5.17 0.69 13.81
C ALA A 617 4.53 -0.49 13.03
N PRO A 618 4.70 -0.57 11.70
CA PRO A 618 4.07 -1.59 10.86
C PRO A 618 4.82 -2.93 10.94
N THR A 619 4.83 -3.53 12.13
CA THR A 619 5.79 -4.59 12.50
C THR A 619 5.63 -5.88 11.70
N VAL A 620 4.42 -6.44 11.60
CA VAL A 620 4.18 -7.71 10.90
C VAL A 620 4.12 -7.52 9.38
N ALA A 621 3.74 -6.34 8.90
CA ALA A 621 3.91 -5.94 7.50
C ALA A 621 5.41 -5.90 7.13
N ASN A 622 6.26 -5.32 7.98
CA ASN A 622 7.70 -5.30 7.73
C ASN A 622 8.31 -6.73 7.75
N LEU A 623 7.82 -7.61 8.64
CA LEU A 623 8.21 -9.03 8.63
C LEU A 623 7.80 -9.70 7.32
N ALA A 624 6.55 -9.53 6.89
CA ALA A 624 6.03 -10.06 5.64
C ALA A 624 6.84 -9.58 4.42
N SER A 625 7.15 -8.28 4.35
CA SER A 625 7.97 -7.72 3.27
C SER A 625 9.35 -8.38 3.19
N LYS A 626 10.01 -8.58 4.34
CA LYS A 626 11.33 -9.24 4.41
C LYS A 626 11.25 -10.73 4.10
N THR A 627 10.18 -11.41 4.49
CA THR A 627 9.94 -12.82 4.13
C THR A 627 9.81 -12.95 2.61
N LEU A 628 9.06 -12.06 1.96
CA LEU A 628 8.93 -12.05 0.50
C LEU A 628 10.23 -11.72 -0.25
N ASP A 629 11.21 -11.10 0.41
CA ASP A 629 12.55 -10.88 -0.15
C ASP A 629 13.46 -12.12 -0.05
N LEU A 630 13.06 -13.15 0.71
CA LEU A 630 13.83 -14.38 0.83
C LEU A 630 13.85 -15.15 -0.51
N PRO A 631 14.96 -15.83 -0.84
CA PRO A 631 15.08 -16.57 -2.11
C PRO A 631 14.04 -17.67 -2.33
N THR A 632 13.42 -18.17 -1.26
CA THR A 632 12.36 -19.20 -1.29
C THR A 632 11.04 -18.68 -1.87
N HIS A 633 10.82 -17.37 -1.84
CA HIS A 633 9.57 -16.70 -2.24
C HIS A 633 9.66 -15.96 -3.58
N ARG A 634 10.55 -16.42 -4.48
CA ARG A 634 10.64 -15.88 -5.86
C ARG A 634 9.35 -16.17 -6.65
N GLY A 635 8.65 -15.12 -7.09
CA GLY A 635 7.42 -15.23 -7.87
C GLY A 635 6.63 -13.91 -7.91
N PRO A 636 5.37 -13.92 -8.37
CA PRO A 636 4.46 -12.78 -8.23
C PRO A 636 4.38 -12.36 -6.77
N ARG A 637 4.72 -11.10 -6.47
CA ARG A 637 4.85 -10.62 -5.10
C ARG A 637 3.47 -10.29 -4.52
N ALA A 638 3.16 -10.83 -3.35
CA ALA A 638 1.99 -10.40 -2.59
C ALA A 638 2.12 -8.92 -2.24
N GLN A 639 1.01 -8.18 -2.32
CA GLN A 639 0.95 -6.80 -1.89
C GLN A 639 0.93 -6.74 -0.36
N VAL A 640 1.88 -6.05 0.25
CA VAL A 640 1.96 -5.90 1.71
C VAL A 640 1.53 -4.49 2.10
N LEU A 641 0.45 -4.38 2.85
CA LEU A 641 -0.20 -3.14 3.24
C LEU A 641 -0.30 -3.03 4.77
N ASN A 642 -0.28 -1.82 5.29
CA ASN A 642 -0.70 -1.47 6.65
C ASN A 642 -1.84 -0.45 6.55
N VAL A 643 -2.90 -0.64 7.33
CA VAL A 643 -4.15 0.15 7.21
C VAL A 643 -3.97 1.65 7.40
N GLU A 644 -3.05 2.11 8.25
CA GLU A 644 -2.79 3.54 8.43
C GLU A 644 -1.74 4.05 7.44
N ARG A 645 -0.59 3.36 7.31
CA ARG A 645 0.53 3.76 6.44
C ARG A 645 0.09 3.88 4.97
N ASP A 646 -0.69 2.90 4.51
CA ASP A 646 -1.11 2.78 3.11
C ASP A 646 -2.58 3.17 2.93
N SER A 647 -3.13 3.94 3.87
CA SER A 647 -4.53 4.41 3.88
C SER A 647 -4.91 5.06 2.56
N ALA A 648 -4.06 5.92 1.98
CA ALA A 648 -4.38 6.57 0.71
C ALA A 648 -4.59 5.58 -0.45
N ALA A 649 -3.80 4.51 -0.49
CA ALA A 649 -3.93 3.46 -1.49
C ALA A 649 -5.15 2.55 -1.23
N LEU A 650 -5.43 2.23 0.04
CA LEU A 650 -6.55 1.40 0.47
C LEU A 650 -7.90 2.10 0.23
N TYR A 651 -8.07 3.31 0.78
CA TYR A 651 -9.28 4.13 0.69
C TYR A 651 -9.43 4.84 -0.66
N GLY A 652 -8.44 4.68 -1.56
CA GLY A 652 -8.49 5.29 -2.88
C GLY A 652 -8.60 6.81 -2.80
N THR A 653 -7.86 7.45 -1.89
CA THR A 653 -7.75 8.92 -1.78
C THR A 653 -6.44 9.43 -2.38
N LEU A 654 -5.67 8.57 -3.07
CA LEU A 654 -4.57 9.02 -3.90
C LEU A 654 -5.09 10.06 -4.90
N PRO A 655 -4.30 11.12 -5.17
CA PRO A 655 -4.66 12.06 -6.23
C PRO A 655 -4.91 11.31 -7.53
N PRO A 656 -5.79 11.82 -8.41
CA PRO A 656 -5.93 11.27 -9.75
C PRO A 656 -4.54 11.14 -10.39
N SER A 657 -4.27 10.02 -11.04
CA SER A 657 -3.04 9.91 -11.84
C SER A 657 -3.04 11.08 -12.83
N VAL A 658 -2.00 11.90 -12.80
CA VAL A 658 -1.82 12.96 -13.80
C VAL A 658 -1.62 12.24 -15.14
N ASP A 659 -2.55 12.47 -16.06
CA ASP A 659 -2.46 11.93 -17.40
C ASP A 659 -1.35 12.67 -18.15
N ASP A 660 -0.29 11.95 -18.56
CA ASP A 660 0.61 12.42 -19.63
C ASP A 660 -0.13 12.25 -20.97
N ASP A 661 -1.20 13.02 -21.16
CA ASP A 661 -1.83 13.20 -22.47
C ASP A 661 -1.62 14.67 -22.86
N GLU A 662 -0.62 14.93 -23.71
CA GLU A 662 -0.57 16.13 -24.53
C GLU A 662 -1.80 16.15 -25.45
N ASP A 663 -2.91 16.71 -24.98
CA ASP A 663 -3.99 17.19 -25.85
C ASP A 663 -4.72 18.35 -25.19
N THR A 664 -4.14 19.55 -25.29
CA THR A 664 -4.88 20.79 -25.10
C THR A 664 -5.60 21.13 -26.40
N ALA A 665 -6.88 20.79 -26.47
CA ALA A 665 -7.80 21.37 -27.44
C ALA A 665 -7.95 22.88 -27.16
N ALA A 666 -7.10 23.70 -27.79
CA ALA A 666 -7.24 25.14 -27.79
C ALA A 666 -8.30 25.58 -28.82
N SER A 667 -9.41 26.11 -28.31
CA SER A 667 -10.38 26.87 -29.09
C SER A 667 -9.85 28.28 -29.40
N THR A 668 -9.73 28.67 -30.67
CA THR A 668 -9.70 30.10 -31.07
C THR A 668 -10.25 30.33 -32.49
N ASP A 669 -11.18 31.27 -32.58
CA ASP A 669 -11.72 31.91 -33.79
C ASP A 669 -10.72 32.95 -34.37
N ALA A 670 -10.35 32.76 -35.65
CA ALA A 670 -10.01 33.73 -36.75
C ALA A 670 -9.03 34.95 -36.54
N PRO A 671 -8.44 35.57 -37.61
CA PRO A 671 -8.32 35.21 -39.04
C PRO A 671 -6.88 35.27 -39.65
N ALA A 672 -6.74 34.76 -40.89
CA ALA A 672 -5.56 34.72 -41.79
C ALA A 672 -5.05 36.12 -42.25
N ALA A 673 -3.89 36.38 -42.86
CA ALA A 673 -2.82 35.68 -43.63
C ALA A 673 -1.58 36.64 -43.71
N PRO A 674 -0.51 36.48 -44.55
CA PRO A 674 -0.06 35.34 -45.36
C PRO A 674 1.47 35.01 -45.29
N ALA A 675 1.76 33.79 -45.76
CA ALA A 675 2.93 33.22 -46.46
C ALA A 675 4.32 33.91 -46.43
N ASP A 676 5.35 33.09 -46.19
CA ASP A 676 6.49 33.01 -47.12
C ASP A 676 7.12 31.60 -47.17
N GLU A 677 7.62 31.26 -48.35
CA GLU A 677 8.05 29.94 -48.83
C GLU A 677 9.48 29.56 -48.36
N ALA A 678 9.78 28.27 -48.19
CA ALA A 678 10.76 27.54 -49.02
C ALA A 678 11.17 26.17 -48.44
N SER A 679 11.34 25.25 -49.39
CA SER A 679 11.74 23.84 -49.36
C SER A 679 13.06 23.47 -48.63
N ALA A 680 13.14 22.25 -48.09
CA ALA A 680 13.93 21.15 -48.68
C ALA A 680 13.94 19.87 -47.80
N THR A 681 13.68 18.72 -48.42
CA THR A 681 13.99 17.34 -47.97
C THR A 681 15.18 16.80 -48.78
N PRO A 682 15.62 15.53 -48.63
CA PRO A 682 16.29 14.88 -47.48
C PRO A 682 17.60 14.18 -47.93
N ALA A 683 18.41 13.60 -47.03
CA ALA A 683 19.23 12.41 -47.33
C ALA A 683 20.01 11.85 -46.12
N ALA A 684 20.17 10.53 -46.16
CA ALA A 684 20.74 9.63 -45.15
C ALA A 684 22.27 9.54 -45.14
N GLY A 685 22.82 8.96 -44.07
CA GLY A 685 24.21 8.51 -43.98
C GLY A 685 24.49 7.68 -42.73
N SER A 686 24.65 6.37 -42.92
CA SER A 686 24.99 5.30 -41.98
C SER A 686 26.42 5.36 -41.40
N ALA A 687 26.64 4.82 -40.19
CA ALA A 687 27.49 3.64 -39.90
C ALA A 687 28.07 3.59 -38.45
N ASP A 688 27.97 2.39 -37.84
CA ASP A 688 28.85 1.68 -36.88
C ASP A 688 29.65 2.42 -35.79
N ALA A 689 29.51 1.96 -34.53
CA ALA A 689 30.54 1.17 -33.82
C ALA A 689 30.12 0.78 -32.38
N ALA A 690 30.59 -0.39 -31.96
CA ALA A 690 30.27 -1.17 -30.76
C ALA A 690 30.89 -0.63 -29.42
N PRO A 691 30.52 -1.21 -28.25
CA PRO A 691 30.84 -0.66 -26.93
C PRO A 691 32.14 -1.23 -26.33
N THR A 692 32.77 -0.47 -25.44
CA THR A 692 33.87 -0.93 -24.59
C THR A 692 33.62 -0.54 -23.13
N ASP A 693 33.51 -1.56 -22.27
CA ASP A 693 33.74 -1.47 -20.83
C ASP A 693 35.16 -0.99 -20.51
N PRO A 694 35.39 -0.46 -19.30
CA PRO A 694 36.35 -1.15 -18.44
C PRO A 694 35.94 -1.23 -16.96
N ALA A 695 36.30 -2.37 -16.36
CA ALA A 695 36.32 -2.63 -14.92
C ALA A 695 37.68 -2.20 -14.28
N PRO A 696 38.01 -2.59 -13.03
CA PRO A 696 37.89 -1.77 -11.83
C PRO A 696 39.26 -1.45 -11.18
N ALA A 697 39.29 -0.54 -10.19
CA ALA A 697 40.50 -0.31 -9.38
C ALA A 697 40.19 -0.23 -7.88
N VAL A 698 40.95 -1.02 -7.11
CA VAL A 698 41.03 -1.10 -5.65
C VAL A 698 42.21 -0.24 -5.18
N ASN A 699 42.07 0.52 -4.08
CA ASN A 699 43.06 0.65 -3.00
C ASN A 699 42.65 1.60 -1.85
N THR A 700 42.46 0.98 -0.67
CA THR A 700 43.00 1.29 0.69
C THR A 700 42.93 2.68 1.37
N PRO A 701 42.85 2.70 2.73
CA PRO A 701 42.49 3.86 3.54
C PRO A 701 43.70 4.70 3.97
N GLY A 702 43.53 6.02 3.98
CA GLY A 702 44.52 6.98 4.45
C GLY A 702 43.88 8.31 4.84
N THR A 703 44.13 8.71 6.08
CA THR A 703 43.80 10.00 6.72
C THR A 703 44.16 11.23 5.89
N ALA A 704 43.22 12.14 5.67
CA ALA A 704 43.49 13.55 5.37
C ALA A 704 42.27 14.41 5.73
N GLY A 705 42.43 15.31 6.70
CA GLY A 705 41.53 16.43 6.88
C GLY A 705 41.61 17.35 5.66
N ALA A 706 40.47 17.68 5.06
CA ALA A 706 40.39 18.64 3.97
C ALA A 706 40.03 20.02 4.52
N ASP A 707 41.09 20.82 4.67
CA ASP A 707 41.08 22.28 4.68
C ASP A 707 40.33 22.78 3.42
N ARG A 708 39.25 23.56 3.61
CA ARG A 708 38.58 24.33 2.54
C ARG A 708 38.76 25.81 2.82
N SER A 709 39.91 26.34 2.39
CA SER A 709 40.14 27.77 2.20
C SER A 709 40.39 28.07 0.72
N THR A 710 39.39 27.83 -0.12
CA THR A 710 39.37 28.34 -1.50
C THR A 710 38.02 28.97 -1.78
N THR A 711 37.89 30.25 -1.47
CA THR A 711 36.76 31.09 -1.90
C THR A 711 36.83 31.23 -3.42
N PRO A 712 35.75 30.93 -4.18
CA PRO A 712 35.70 31.25 -5.61
C PRO A 712 35.90 32.76 -5.81
N ALA A 713 36.67 33.16 -6.84
CA ALA A 713 36.82 34.57 -7.18
C ALA A 713 35.45 35.16 -7.59
N GLU A 714 35.12 36.34 -7.04
CA GLU A 714 33.86 37.05 -7.31
C GLU A 714 33.66 37.26 -8.82
N ALA A 715 32.48 36.91 -9.34
CA ALA A 715 32.20 37.00 -10.78
C ALA A 715 32.26 38.46 -11.28
N ALA A 716 32.80 38.68 -12.48
CA ALA A 716 32.84 40.02 -13.06
C ALA A 716 31.42 40.57 -13.31
N PRO A 717 31.16 41.88 -13.10
CA PRO A 717 29.85 42.47 -13.38
C PRO A 717 29.46 42.23 -14.85
N GLY A 718 28.35 41.52 -15.10
CA GLY A 718 27.85 41.21 -16.45
C GLY A 718 28.23 39.84 -17.02
N ALA A 719 28.75 38.90 -16.23
CA ALA A 719 28.86 37.49 -16.62
C ALA A 719 27.48 36.85 -16.89
N PRO A 720 27.38 35.82 -17.76
CA PRO A 720 26.12 35.09 -17.97
C PRO A 720 25.60 34.55 -16.63
N ARG A 721 24.27 34.61 -16.45
CA ARG A 721 23.62 34.16 -15.22
C ARG A 721 23.84 32.66 -15.03
N PRO A 722 24.09 32.21 -13.78
CA PRO A 722 24.17 30.78 -13.51
C PRO A 722 22.82 30.11 -13.73
N ASP A 723 22.86 28.80 -14.01
CA ASP A 723 21.67 27.97 -14.07
C ASP A 723 20.93 27.99 -12.72
N ASP A 724 19.63 27.69 -12.75
CA ASP A 724 18.85 27.57 -11.53
C ASP A 724 19.26 26.34 -10.71
N LEU A 725 19.08 26.42 -9.40
CA LEU A 725 19.43 25.33 -8.48
C LEU A 725 18.19 24.49 -8.20
N ASP A 726 18.28 23.17 -8.36
CA ASP A 726 17.21 22.30 -7.87
C ASP A 726 17.24 22.24 -6.33
N PHE A 727 16.07 22.27 -5.70
CA PHE A 727 15.90 22.05 -4.26
C PHE A 727 15.02 20.83 -4.08
N GLY A 728 15.63 19.65 -4.05
CA GLY A 728 14.94 18.38 -4.01
C GLY A 728 14.82 17.79 -2.62
N ALA A 729 14.34 16.55 -2.57
CA ALA A 729 14.28 15.75 -1.35
C ALA A 729 15.64 15.60 -0.62
N PRO A 730 16.80 15.50 -1.29
CA PRO A 730 18.10 15.47 -0.61
C PRO A 730 18.43 16.75 0.16
N GLU A 731 18.18 17.92 -0.45
CA GLU A 731 18.42 19.23 0.16
C GLU A 731 17.52 19.42 1.39
N ALA A 732 16.24 19.06 1.26
CA ALA A 732 15.28 19.05 2.37
C ALA A 732 15.72 18.11 3.51
N THR A 733 16.17 16.90 3.17
CA THR A 733 16.67 15.92 4.14
C THR A 733 17.87 16.48 4.91
N ARG A 734 18.83 17.10 4.21
CA ARG A 734 20.02 17.71 4.83
C ARG A 734 19.66 18.86 5.74
N MET A 735 18.74 19.73 5.29
CA MET A 735 18.23 20.84 6.10
C MET A 735 17.55 20.33 7.38
N LEU A 736 16.69 19.33 7.27
CA LEU A 736 15.95 18.78 8.41
C LEU A 736 16.90 18.14 9.43
N VAL A 737 17.85 17.32 8.96
CA VAL A 737 18.87 16.70 9.82
C VAL A 737 19.70 17.79 10.52
N ALA A 738 20.14 18.82 9.81
CA ALA A 738 20.88 19.94 10.38
C ALA A 738 20.08 20.67 11.48
N LEU A 739 18.77 20.87 11.28
CA LEU A 739 17.87 21.51 12.25
C LEU A 739 17.72 20.68 13.52
N ARG A 740 17.44 19.38 13.40
CA ARG A 740 17.13 18.51 14.54
C ARG A 740 18.36 18.07 15.34
N THR A 741 19.51 17.95 14.68
CA THR A 741 20.75 17.50 15.34
C THR A 741 21.64 18.66 15.80
N LYS A 742 21.26 19.91 15.51
CA LYS A 742 22.05 21.12 15.85
C LYS A 742 23.49 21.04 15.32
N VAL A 743 23.62 20.64 14.06
CA VAL A 743 24.85 20.75 13.27
C VAL A 743 24.64 21.73 12.12
N ARG A 744 25.73 22.21 11.54
CA ARG A 744 25.68 22.96 10.27
C ARG A 744 25.69 21.98 9.08
N PRO A 745 25.03 22.31 7.96
CA PRO A 745 24.94 21.40 6.80
C PRO A 745 26.28 20.89 6.26
N GLU A 746 27.33 21.70 6.34
CA GLU A 746 28.69 21.36 5.92
C GLU A 746 29.46 20.50 6.94
N GLN A 747 28.94 20.37 8.16
CA GLN A 747 29.48 19.47 9.19
C GLN A 747 28.90 18.05 9.10
N ILE A 748 27.92 17.82 8.22
CA ILE A 748 27.39 16.50 7.88
C ILE A 748 28.32 15.87 6.84
N ALA A 749 29.12 14.91 7.28
CA ALA A 749 30.06 14.16 6.47
C ALA A 749 29.34 13.02 5.71
N GLY A 750 29.92 12.56 4.60
CA GLY A 750 29.33 11.49 3.79
C GLY A 750 29.16 10.16 4.55
N GLY A 751 30.00 9.86 5.54
CA GLY A 751 29.87 8.65 6.36
C GLY A 751 28.92 8.79 7.55
N ASP A 752 28.28 9.95 7.74
CA ASP A 752 27.31 10.13 8.81
C ASP A 752 25.97 9.47 8.46
N SER A 753 25.29 8.97 9.48
CA SER A 753 23.92 8.50 9.41
C SER A 753 23.05 9.24 10.42
N ILE A 754 21.73 9.10 10.32
CA ILE A 754 20.81 9.69 11.31
C ILE A 754 21.10 9.13 12.72
N GLU A 755 21.47 7.85 12.82
CA GLU A 755 21.88 7.19 14.07
C GLU A 755 23.11 7.87 14.68
N THR A 756 24.17 8.09 13.89
CA THR A 756 25.42 8.66 14.41
C THR A 756 25.29 10.13 14.78
N LEU A 757 24.44 10.88 14.07
CA LEU A 757 24.18 12.30 14.35
C LEU A 757 23.26 12.52 15.56
N CYS A 758 22.47 11.51 15.94
CA CYS A 758 21.62 11.55 17.13
C CYS A 758 22.31 10.99 18.39
N ASP A 759 23.59 10.61 18.30
CA ASP A 759 24.40 10.08 19.41
C ASP A 759 23.74 8.87 20.11
N GLY A 760 23.05 8.01 19.34
CA GLY A 760 22.34 6.83 19.84
C GLY A 760 21.07 7.12 20.67
N VAL A 761 20.63 8.38 20.76
CA VAL A 761 19.39 8.74 21.48
C VAL A 761 18.17 8.37 20.63
N SER A 762 17.62 7.18 20.89
CA SER A 762 16.51 6.59 20.12
C SER A 762 15.29 7.50 19.98
N SER A 763 14.94 8.30 21.00
CA SER A 763 13.82 9.23 20.92
C SER A 763 14.03 10.36 19.89
N ARG A 764 15.23 10.93 19.82
CA ARG A 764 15.58 11.98 18.85
C ARG A 764 15.67 11.43 17.43
N ARG A 765 16.26 10.24 17.31
CA ARG A 765 16.34 9.50 16.05
C ARG A 765 14.95 9.23 15.48
N ASN A 766 14.07 8.63 16.27
CA ASN A 766 12.73 8.27 15.81
C ASN A 766 11.88 9.52 15.48
N GLN A 767 12.06 10.61 16.24
CA GLN A 767 11.41 11.89 15.90
C GLN A 767 11.94 12.47 14.58
N LEU A 768 13.25 12.41 14.33
CA LEU A 768 13.83 12.89 13.06
C LEU A 768 13.38 12.04 11.87
N LEU A 769 13.24 10.72 12.03
CA LEU A 769 12.68 9.84 11.01
C LEU A 769 11.19 10.13 10.74
N LEU A 770 10.41 10.41 11.78
CA LEU A 770 9.01 10.82 11.66
C LEU A 770 8.88 12.15 10.92
N ASP A 771 9.70 13.13 11.30
CA ASP A 771 9.74 14.43 10.67
C ASP A 771 10.17 14.32 9.19
N LEU A 772 11.10 13.42 8.88
CA LEU A 772 11.55 13.16 7.51
C LEU A 772 10.46 12.54 6.64
N GLY A 773 9.72 11.56 7.19
CA GLY A 773 8.56 10.98 6.51
C GLY A 773 7.47 12.03 6.26
N THR A 774 7.14 12.82 7.29
CA THR A 774 6.13 13.89 7.18
C THR A 774 6.55 14.96 6.15
N GLU A 775 7.81 15.38 6.19
CA GLU A 775 8.36 16.40 5.29
C GLU A 775 8.29 15.98 3.83
N LEU A 776 8.74 14.76 3.53
CA LEU A 776 8.84 14.26 2.16
C LEU A 776 7.54 13.60 1.67
N SER A 777 6.48 13.59 2.50
CA SER A 777 5.26 12.82 2.26
C SER A 777 5.54 11.34 1.99
N LEU A 778 6.54 10.80 2.70
CA LEU A 778 6.96 9.41 2.66
C LEU A 778 6.50 8.70 3.94
N GLY A 779 6.21 7.41 3.85
CA GLY A 779 6.07 6.55 5.02
C GLY A 779 7.42 6.35 5.73
N ALA A 780 7.52 5.29 6.55
CA ALA A 780 8.80 4.89 7.12
C ALA A 780 9.78 4.52 5.99
N ILE A 781 10.95 5.18 5.97
CA ILE A 781 12.03 4.89 5.01
C ILE A 781 12.89 3.79 5.64
N ASP A 782 12.81 2.57 5.10
CA ASP A 782 13.51 1.41 5.67
C ASP A 782 15.05 1.60 5.62
N GLY A 783 15.71 1.36 6.75
CA GLY A 783 17.15 1.56 6.91
C GLY A 783 17.63 3.01 6.90
N ALA A 784 16.74 4.01 6.90
CA ALA A 784 17.16 5.42 6.87
C ALA A 784 17.94 5.87 8.11
N ALA A 785 17.77 5.17 9.24
CA ALA A 785 18.52 5.44 10.46
C ALA A 785 20.02 5.11 10.28
N GLU A 786 20.29 3.97 9.65
CA GLU A 786 21.63 3.39 9.51
C GLU A 786 22.33 3.76 8.20
N ALA A 787 21.58 4.16 7.17
CA ALA A 787 22.12 4.56 5.87
C ALA A 787 23.06 5.76 6.01
N ASP A 788 24.20 5.69 5.34
CA ASP A 788 25.07 6.86 5.20
C ASP A 788 24.38 7.95 4.38
N PHE A 789 24.79 9.21 4.58
CA PHE A 789 24.08 10.35 4.02
C PHE A 789 23.95 10.33 2.49
N PRO A 790 24.96 9.90 1.69
CA PRO A 790 24.82 9.70 0.25
C PRO A 790 23.79 8.63 -0.11
N THR A 791 23.79 7.49 0.58
CA THR A 791 22.80 6.42 0.37
C THR A 791 21.39 6.90 0.69
N LEU A 792 21.23 7.60 1.82
CA LEU A 792 19.94 8.19 2.20
C LEU A 792 19.48 9.23 1.18
N SER A 793 20.38 10.08 0.68
CA SER A 793 20.09 11.07 -0.37
C SER A 793 19.58 10.41 -1.66
N ASP A 794 20.23 9.33 -2.11
CA ASP A 794 19.77 8.57 -3.28
C ASP A 794 18.42 7.88 -3.05
N GLN A 795 18.19 7.34 -1.85
CA GLN A 795 16.91 6.75 -1.47
C GLN A 795 15.78 7.78 -1.53
N VAL A 796 15.94 8.95 -0.90
CA VAL A 796 14.90 9.98 -0.89
C VAL A 796 14.65 10.57 -2.28
N SER A 797 15.69 10.75 -3.11
CA SER A 797 15.52 11.16 -4.51
C SER A 797 14.66 10.18 -5.31
N ARG A 798 14.81 8.86 -5.07
CA ARG A 798 14.03 7.83 -5.76
C ARG A 798 12.60 7.73 -5.25
N LEU A 799 12.40 7.90 -3.96
CA LEU A 799 11.12 7.72 -3.28
C LEU A 799 10.22 8.96 -3.37
N ALA A 800 10.79 10.16 -3.29
CA ALA A 800 10.05 11.43 -3.27
C ALA A 800 10.19 12.22 -4.59
N ARG A 801 9.91 11.59 -5.74
CA ARG A 801 10.07 12.20 -7.08
C ARG A 801 9.18 13.42 -7.35
N GLY A 802 8.14 13.63 -6.54
CA GLY A 802 7.21 14.77 -6.65
C GLY A 802 7.29 15.77 -5.49
N TYR A 803 8.39 15.77 -4.74
CA TYR A 803 8.56 16.67 -3.60
C TYR A 803 8.56 18.14 -4.04
N ALA A 804 7.73 18.97 -3.39
CA ALA A 804 7.67 20.41 -3.58
C ALA A 804 8.18 21.12 -2.32
N PRO A 805 9.31 21.82 -2.37
CA PRO A 805 9.86 22.49 -1.19
C PRO A 805 9.10 23.77 -0.85
N PHE A 806 8.83 24.07 0.43
CA PHE A 806 9.10 23.24 1.61
C PHE A 806 7.86 22.40 1.96
N GLY A 807 8.06 21.16 2.42
CA GLY A 807 7.02 20.33 3.00
C GLY A 807 6.54 20.85 4.36
N PRO A 808 5.60 20.16 5.03
CA PRO A 808 4.94 20.67 6.23
C PRO A 808 5.90 20.99 7.39
N VAL A 809 6.93 20.16 7.61
CA VAL A 809 7.84 20.30 8.75
C VAL A 809 8.82 21.44 8.54
N LEU A 810 9.43 21.51 7.36
CA LEU A 810 10.35 22.59 7.00
C LEU A 810 9.61 23.91 6.80
N SER A 811 8.38 23.90 6.28
CA SER A 811 7.55 25.11 6.17
C SER A 811 7.34 25.77 7.54
N ASP A 812 7.01 24.99 8.56
CA ASP A 812 6.84 25.50 9.92
C ASP A 812 8.16 26.02 10.52
N ALA A 813 9.24 25.24 10.36
CA ALA A 813 10.56 25.60 10.88
C ALA A 813 11.13 26.86 10.21
N VAL A 814 11.04 26.96 8.88
CA VAL A 814 11.43 28.14 8.11
C VAL A 814 10.54 29.33 8.49
N GLY A 815 9.23 29.13 8.59
CA GLY A 815 8.29 30.16 9.01
C GLY A 815 8.64 30.75 10.38
N GLU A 816 9.03 29.92 11.34
CA GLU A 816 9.49 30.36 12.66
C GLU A 816 10.81 31.14 12.60
N ALA A 817 11.82 30.59 11.92
CA ALA A 817 13.11 31.25 11.77
C ALA A 817 12.99 32.62 11.07
N LEU A 818 12.22 32.68 9.98
CA LEU A 818 11.99 33.93 9.25
C LEU A 818 11.18 34.94 10.05
N ARG A 819 10.22 34.52 10.91
CA ARG A 819 9.50 35.46 11.79
C ARG A 819 10.44 36.18 12.75
N ALA A 820 11.46 35.48 13.27
CA ALA A 820 12.46 36.09 14.16
C ALA A 820 13.32 37.14 13.44
N VAL A 821 13.65 36.91 12.17
CA VAL A 821 14.51 37.79 11.35
C VAL A 821 13.72 38.94 10.71
N LEU A 822 12.55 38.67 10.12
CA LEU A 822 11.75 39.62 9.34
C LEU A 822 10.83 40.49 10.20
N GLY A 823 10.50 40.08 11.43
CA GLY A 823 9.51 40.76 12.27
C GLY A 823 9.80 42.23 12.55
N ARG A 824 11.07 42.68 12.44
CA ARG A 824 11.49 44.07 12.67
C ARG A 824 11.65 44.91 11.40
N SER A 825 11.73 44.30 10.23
CA SER A 825 11.87 45.00 8.93
C SER A 825 10.52 45.31 8.26
N GLY A 826 9.42 44.70 8.74
CA GLY A 826 8.07 44.91 8.21
C GLY A 826 7.81 44.23 6.86
N LYS A 827 8.75 43.38 6.38
CA LYS A 827 8.64 42.63 5.13
C LYS A 827 8.14 41.20 5.38
N ARG A 828 7.52 40.59 4.38
CA ARG A 828 7.05 39.19 4.39
C ARG A 828 8.10 38.27 3.77
N ALA A 829 7.99 36.96 3.98
CA ALA A 829 8.90 35.96 3.42
C ALA A 829 9.04 36.05 1.87
N SER A 830 7.97 36.45 1.16
CA SER A 830 7.99 36.66 -0.30
C SER A 830 9.05 37.66 -0.75
N TYR A 831 9.43 38.61 0.11
CA TYR A 831 10.44 39.63 -0.19
C TYR A 831 11.83 39.03 -0.45
N ILE A 832 12.14 37.86 0.14
CA ILE A 832 13.40 37.15 -0.12
C ILE A 832 13.42 36.69 -1.58
N ALA A 833 12.36 36.03 -2.03
CA ALA A 833 12.22 35.59 -3.41
C ALA A 833 12.19 36.75 -4.40
N GLU A 834 11.46 37.84 -4.09
CA GLU A 834 11.44 39.07 -4.89
C GLU A 834 12.84 39.68 -5.06
N ARG A 835 13.68 39.69 -4.01
CA ARG A 835 15.04 40.21 -4.10
C ARG A 835 15.97 39.30 -4.88
N VAL A 836 15.90 37.98 -4.67
CA VAL A 836 16.73 36.99 -5.38
C VAL A 836 16.39 36.98 -6.88
N THR A 837 15.11 36.96 -7.23
CA THR A 837 14.67 36.93 -8.62
C THR A 837 14.75 38.31 -9.29
N GLY A 838 14.50 39.40 -8.57
CA GLY A 838 14.47 40.75 -9.15
C GLY A 838 15.80 41.49 -9.10
N THR A 839 16.51 41.48 -7.97
CA THR A 839 17.78 42.22 -7.80
C THR A 839 18.99 41.42 -8.25
N TRP A 840 18.99 40.11 -8.00
CA TRP A 840 20.07 39.22 -8.42
C TRP A 840 19.80 38.53 -9.76
N GLU A 841 18.58 38.59 -10.29
CA GLU A 841 18.16 37.94 -11.54
C GLU A 841 18.46 36.43 -11.54
N LEU A 842 18.28 35.77 -10.38
CA LEU A 842 18.48 34.34 -10.20
C LEU A 842 17.13 33.59 -10.21
N GLY A 843 17.14 32.29 -10.53
CA GLY A 843 15.93 31.49 -10.65
C GLY A 843 15.19 31.23 -9.32
N PRO A 844 13.97 30.69 -9.37
CA PRO A 844 13.16 30.36 -8.19
C PRO A 844 13.83 29.32 -7.27
N GLY A 845 14.62 28.40 -7.80
CA GLY A 845 15.38 27.44 -7.02
C GLY A 845 16.43 28.10 -6.12
N TRP A 846 17.12 29.12 -6.62
CA TRP A 846 17.99 29.97 -5.79
C TRP A 846 17.24 30.63 -4.63
N ALA A 847 16.00 31.07 -4.83
CA ALA A 847 15.20 31.67 -3.77
C ALA A 847 14.90 30.68 -2.63
N GLN A 848 14.68 29.39 -2.97
CA GLN A 848 14.47 28.32 -1.99
C GLN A 848 15.75 28.05 -1.19
N HIS A 849 16.89 27.92 -1.86
CA HIS A 849 18.20 27.74 -1.22
C HIS A 849 18.58 28.92 -0.31
N VAL A 850 18.36 30.16 -0.75
CA VAL A 850 18.63 31.37 0.04
C VAL A 850 17.72 31.44 1.27
N THR A 851 16.46 31.03 1.12
CA THR A 851 15.51 30.97 2.24
C THR A 851 15.95 29.94 3.28
N ALA A 852 16.39 28.76 2.82
CA ALA A 852 16.94 27.72 3.70
C ALA A 852 18.22 28.19 4.41
N GLU A 853 19.12 28.85 3.69
CA GLU A 853 20.39 29.37 4.23
C GLU A 853 20.15 30.45 5.30
N ILE A 854 19.18 31.34 5.12
CA ILE A 854 18.79 32.29 6.17
C ILE A 854 18.24 31.54 7.39
N ALA A 855 17.35 30.56 7.19
CA ALA A 855 16.76 29.82 8.30
C ALA A 855 17.80 29.02 9.12
N LEU A 856 18.81 28.46 8.45
CA LEU A 856 19.89 27.69 9.08
C LEU A 856 21.00 28.57 9.63
N GLY A 857 21.36 29.64 8.91
CA GLY A 857 22.51 30.49 9.17
C GLY A 857 22.27 31.57 10.23
N THR A 858 21.02 31.79 10.66
CA THR A 858 20.70 32.75 11.74
C THR A 858 20.32 32.06 13.06
N ARG A 859 20.62 30.76 13.20
CA ARG A 859 20.28 29.98 14.41
C ARG A 859 21.20 30.34 15.57
N ASP A 860 20.60 30.58 16.73
CA ASP A 860 21.34 30.83 17.97
C ASP A 860 21.96 29.55 18.55
N GLY A 861 23.15 29.67 19.13
CA GLY A 861 23.84 28.61 19.87
C GLY A 861 25.04 27.99 19.14
N ALA A 862 25.65 26.99 19.77
CA ALA A 862 26.82 26.29 19.26
C ALA A 862 26.44 24.96 18.60
N SER A 863 27.15 24.59 17.54
CA SER A 863 27.03 23.29 16.90
C SER A 863 27.57 22.20 17.83
N ILE A 864 26.92 21.03 17.83
CA ILE A 864 27.42 19.86 18.58
C ILE A 864 28.78 19.36 18.06
N ARG A 865 29.16 19.75 16.83
CA ARG A 865 30.49 19.47 16.23
C ARG A 865 31.47 20.64 16.35
N GLY A 866 31.16 21.62 17.19
CA GLY A 866 32.00 22.80 17.45
C GLY A 866 31.75 23.96 16.50
N GLY A 867 32.02 25.18 16.99
CA GLY A 867 31.72 26.45 16.29
C GLY A 867 30.28 26.93 16.52
N ASP A 868 30.02 28.20 16.20
CA ASP A 868 28.68 28.78 16.27
C ASP A 868 27.80 28.28 15.11
N LEU A 869 26.51 28.06 15.39
CA LEU A 869 25.51 27.69 14.37
C LEU A 869 25.19 28.88 13.45
N ALA A 870 25.31 30.10 13.96
CA ALA A 870 25.11 31.30 13.18
C ALA A 870 26.29 31.51 12.20
N THR A 871 25.98 31.45 10.91
CA THR A 871 26.89 31.78 9.79
C THR A 871 26.55 33.14 9.18
N LEU A 872 25.37 33.67 9.49
CA LEU A 872 24.86 34.96 9.03
C LEU A 872 24.51 35.86 10.22
N ASP A 873 24.90 37.13 10.14
CA ASP A 873 24.59 38.11 11.20
C ASP A 873 23.18 38.68 11.04
N ALA A 874 22.22 38.10 11.78
CA ALA A 874 20.84 38.60 11.86
C ALA A 874 20.64 39.69 12.93
N SER A 875 21.63 39.97 13.79
CA SER A 875 21.47 40.88 14.94
C SER A 875 21.25 42.35 14.53
N GLY A 876 21.66 42.69 13.29
CA GLY A 876 21.56 44.01 12.68
C GLY A 876 20.28 44.30 11.91
N VAL A 877 19.37 43.33 11.70
CA VAL A 877 18.18 43.51 10.84
C VAL A 877 17.11 44.37 11.53
N LYS A 878 17.17 45.68 11.28
CA LYS A 878 16.25 46.69 11.86
C LYS A 878 15.48 47.49 10.80
N ASP A 879 15.90 47.39 9.56
CA ASP A 879 15.30 48.06 8.41
C ASP A 879 15.44 47.19 7.15
N VAL A 880 14.91 47.67 6.04
CA VAL A 880 14.96 46.96 4.75
C VAL A 880 16.39 46.87 4.22
N ALA A 881 17.26 47.86 4.48
CA ALA A 881 18.64 47.86 4.00
C ALA A 881 19.50 46.80 4.69
N ALA A 882 19.29 46.57 5.98
CA ALA A 882 19.95 45.49 6.72
C ALA A 882 19.41 44.11 6.32
N LEU A 883 18.11 43.99 6.03
CA LEU A 883 17.52 42.75 5.48
C LEU A 883 18.09 42.44 4.09
N ASP A 884 18.20 43.46 3.24
CA ASP A 884 18.79 43.39 1.92
C ASP A 884 20.24 42.87 1.99
N ALA A 885 21.05 43.39 2.92
CA ALA A 885 22.42 42.93 3.14
C ALA A 885 22.50 41.48 3.65
N LEU A 886 21.56 41.06 4.50
CA LEU A 886 21.46 39.67 4.96
C LEU A 886 21.13 38.72 3.81
N ILE A 887 20.14 39.06 2.97
CA ILE A 887 19.78 38.28 1.78
C ILE A 887 20.96 38.21 0.81
N ASP A 888 21.66 39.32 0.60
CA ASP A 888 22.84 39.36 -0.28
C ASP A 888 23.98 38.47 0.25
N ALA A 889 24.21 38.44 1.56
CA ALA A 889 25.18 37.55 2.19
C ALA A 889 24.77 36.07 2.06
N ALA A 890 23.47 35.77 2.20
CA ALA A 890 22.96 34.41 2.00
C ALA A 890 23.08 33.94 0.54
N VAL A 891 22.84 34.82 -0.45
CA VAL A 891 23.08 34.51 -1.88
C VAL A 891 24.54 34.15 -2.13
N GLN A 892 25.47 34.92 -1.55
CA GLN A 892 26.91 34.63 -1.67
C GLN A 892 27.31 33.33 -0.96
N ALA A 893 26.71 33.03 0.20
CA ALA A 893 26.94 31.77 0.92
C ALA A 893 26.45 30.56 0.10
N VAL A 894 25.24 30.63 -0.46
CA VAL A 894 24.68 29.59 -1.35
C VAL A 894 25.55 29.40 -2.59
N GLY A 895 26.01 30.49 -3.22
CA GLY A 895 26.92 30.41 -4.36
C GLY A 895 28.24 29.73 -3.99
N SER A 896 28.85 30.12 -2.87
CA SER A 896 30.08 29.48 -2.38
C SER A 896 29.88 28.00 -2.04
N ALA A 897 28.73 27.62 -1.48
CA ALA A 897 28.43 26.23 -1.13
C ALA A 897 28.25 25.33 -2.36
N ASN A 898 27.70 25.88 -3.45
CA ASN A 898 27.48 25.18 -4.71
C ASN A 898 28.63 25.35 -5.72
N GLY A 899 29.71 26.06 -5.35
CA GLY A 899 30.84 26.33 -6.24
C GLY A 899 30.51 27.28 -7.40
N VAL A 900 29.45 28.07 -7.27
CA VAL A 900 28.96 29.02 -8.28
C VAL A 900 29.31 30.44 -7.86
N ALA A 901 30.11 31.14 -8.68
CA ALA A 901 30.39 32.55 -8.46
C ALA A 901 29.19 33.42 -8.92
N VAL A 902 28.63 34.20 -8.01
CA VAL A 902 27.47 35.07 -8.28
C VAL A 902 27.82 36.55 -8.09
N ALA A 903 27.32 37.40 -8.99
CA ALA A 903 27.48 38.85 -8.92
C ALA A 903 26.18 39.56 -9.31
N LYS A 904 25.92 40.73 -8.72
CA LYS A 904 24.78 41.56 -9.10
C LYS A 904 24.92 42.08 -10.54
N PRO A 905 23.81 42.32 -11.26
CA PRO A 905 23.86 42.97 -12.56
C PRO A 905 24.64 44.29 -12.48
N ALA A 906 25.52 44.54 -13.45
CA ALA A 906 26.18 45.83 -13.55
C ALA A 906 25.11 46.91 -13.74
N SER A 907 25.13 47.95 -12.91
CA SER A 907 24.26 49.11 -13.11
C SER A 907 24.67 49.82 -14.40
N GLY A 908 24.03 49.45 -15.51
CA GLY A 908 24.12 50.20 -16.75
C GLY A 908 23.53 51.58 -16.52
N ALA A 909 24.39 52.60 -16.51
CA ALA A 909 23.98 53.97 -16.75
C ALA A 909 23.38 54.04 -18.17
N GLY A 910 22.06 53.87 -18.28
CA GLY A 910 21.30 53.93 -19.53
C GLY A 910 20.07 54.81 -19.36
N GLY A 911 20.23 56.09 -19.71
CA GLY A 911 19.20 57.08 -20.06
C GLY A 911 17.83 57.00 -19.37
N GLY A 912 17.60 57.86 -18.37
CA GLY A 912 16.25 58.24 -17.97
C GLY A 912 15.50 58.86 -19.15
N GLY A 913 14.58 58.10 -19.74
CA GLY A 913 13.51 58.62 -20.58
C GLY A 913 12.41 59.14 -19.66
N VAL A 914 12.39 60.45 -19.44
CA VAL A 914 11.24 61.15 -18.85
C VAL A 914 10.07 60.95 -19.82
N VAL A 915 9.00 60.28 -19.38
CA VAL A 915 7.74 60.24 -20.12
C VAL A 915 7.17 61.66 -20.10
N ASP A 916 7.06 62.27 -21.27
CA ASP A 916 6.50 63.60 -21.48
C ASP A 916 5.00 63.58 -21.13
N SER A 917 4.63 64.28 -20.07
CA SER A 917 3.25 64.38 -19.59
C SER A 917 2.29 64.94 -20.64
N ALA A 918 2.78 65.67 -21.65
CA ALA A 918 1.96 66.21 -22.72
C ALA A 918 1.42 65.14 -23.68
N ALA A 919 2.10 63.99 -23.81
CA ALA A 919 1.66 62.89 -24.68
C ALA A 919 0.54 62.02 -24.07
N LEU A 920 0.38 62.06 -22.74
CA LEU A 920 -0.68 61.35 -22.02
C LEU A 920 -2.02 62.10 -22.04
N ASP A 921 -1.97 63.45 -22.05
CA ASP A 921 -3.18 64.27 -22.14
C ASP A 921 -3.83 64.19 -23.54
N GLU A 922 -3.03 64.05 -24.61
CA GLU A 922 -3.54 63.86 -25.98
C GLU A 922 -4.16 62.47 -26.20
N PHE A 923 -3.78 61.47 -25.39
CA PHE A 923 -4.38 60.12 -25.41
C PHE A 923 -5.68 60.06 -24.58
N ALA A 924 -5.85 60.93 -23.57
CA ALA A 924 -7.05 60.99 -22.73
C ALA A 924 -8.26 61.62 -23.45
N GLU A 925 -8.05 62.56 -24.39
CA GLU A 925 -9.13 63.14 -25.20
C GLU A 925 -9.64 62.21 -26.32
N GLY A 926 -8.93 61.12 -26.64
CA GLY A 926 -9.35 60.13 -27.63
C GLY A 926 -10.29 59.03 -27.09
N VAL A 927 -10.40 58.88 -25.77
CA VAL A 927 -11.11 57.75 -25.13
C VAL A 927 -12.51 58.13 -24.63
N THR A 928 -12.88 59.42 -24.63
CA THR A 928 -14.25 59.86 -24.25
C THR A 928 -14.90 60.68 -25.37
N GLY A 929 -15.43 59.99 -26.37
CA GLY A 929 -16.30 60.57 -27.41
C GLY A 929 -17.77 60.57 -27.01
N THR A 930 -18.54 61.55 -27.50
CA THR A 930 -19.92 61.89 -27.08
C THR A 930 -21.05 60.88 -27.40
N ASP A 931 -20.72 59.68 -27.86
CA ASP A 931 -21.72 58.60 -28.07
C ASP A 931 -21.66 57.50 -26.98
N GLY A 932 -20.82 57.68 -25.95
CA GLY A 932 -20.73 56.81 -24.77
C GLY A 932 -19.33 56.32 -24.48
#